data_AF-A0A3N1AP78-F1
#
_entry.id   AF-A0A3N1AP78-F1
#
_cell.length_a   1.000
_cell.length_b   1.000
_cell.length_c   1.000
_cell.angle_alpha   90.00
_cell.angle_beta   90.00
_cell.angle_gamma   90.00
#
_symmetry.space_group_name_H-M   'P 1'
#
loop_
_entity.id
_entity.type
_entity.pdbx_description
1 polymer ?
#
loop_
_entity_poly.entity_id
_entity_poly.type
_entity_poly.pdbx_seq_one_letter_code
_entity_poly.pdbx_strand_id
1 'polypeptide(L)'
;MSEAAVVPATADRRPATDPTLAPYALVRLAALPYPPTPDGAREFRAALRRLVELRSRITELAPRLADALYASADGHPADFHRKAVLPLRRDVHNGRLPRPDRVAELGGLLDRVPDLPAWLAVMREAAQVRAELGELATGALGAERAALAEVCAAEPLRRAVTLTGADLLRGIDRAAASGANPDSRARKSEPNALRYALRATAKTSPLSWFTYVAWGTWTGASESAGGAVPADDAASVGGQPVAVAQANRTLLARLLAAVIADPGLRDTVPHRLAAAITVTGDQLTFRRDRPVQGVDRVISVLEEEVQLACTGPLRLLLDRTRAAGPAGVTPGDLVAELARRLPGGPPRTTAAATRYVGQVLDAGLLLAVEPVDPQDPQAVRHLADWLDRHHRGDLADLLVAIDEQTSGFGAVAAGDRAAALGRLRDTWRSAYQAVGLPWYDAPVLAEDVALPEPVRLGRSYGRAAADRLPRLAGLVELFDQYLPLRRLVRDRFVARYGVGGRCERAADFSTEMSQVWRAYNLVSPSGVINPDPEFADLVTPALRELADIRARLLARIRAAAPTDAVEFSLPEEIVRDASAALPAWVTARPASYAFFVQPARRDYDDLLVLNHVYAGWGRFTSRFLDLVAPQAKTQLAAQIRATAGRHAQVAQFRPVTGFNANLHPLLVDHEVGEDGRWADLLADRVGLRHDPVTDQVRLVRDDTGADLDVLYLGFLVPFVMPDRTVPLHFDLSSGLVGPGLLAPTGELAGARHRTRLRYHDLVLSRRSWTLPTDAAQRLRADLDADGDVPFDAVSSWRARLGLPAEVFVAAAGVDVRGGPDDYQRYLSLPKPQYVDLDNALHLRNLPRLLGRHDGPVRIEEALPVPGSGSPHGRVVELVAETYRKGWGGHD
;
A
#
# COMPACT_ATOMS: atom_id res chain seq x y z
N MET A 1 3.88 53.11 11.69
CA MET A 1 5.28 53.11 12.17
C MET A 1 5.26 52.98 13.68
N SER A 2 5.52 51.77 14.15
CA SER A 2 5.79 51.41 15.55
C SER A 2 6.61 50.14 15.43
N GLU A 3 7.91 50.24 15.66
CA GLU A 3 8.86 49.13 15.64
C GLU A 3 8.43 48.07 16.66
N ALA A 4 7.89 46.96 16.17
CA ALA A 4 7.80 45.74 16.95
C ALA A 4 9.22 45.18 17.07
N ALA A 5 9.70 45.13 18.30
CA ALA A 5 11.01 44.61 18.65
C ALA A 5 11.22 43.21 18.04
N VAL A 6 12.19 43.10 17.15
CA VAL A 6 12.73 41.83 16.66
C VAL A 6 13.39 41.13 17.85
N VAL A 7 12.70 40.15 18.43
CA VAL A 7 13.29 39.25 19.43
C VAL A 7 14.45 38.49 18.76
N PRO A 8 15.63 38.35 19.40
CA PRO A 8 16.78 37.72 18.76
C PRO A 8 16.50 36.25 18.41
N ALA A 9 16.72 35.90 17.14
CA ALA A 9 16.63 34.56 16.59
C ALA A 9 17.76 33.65 17.12
N THR A 10 17.68 33.21 18.37
CA THR A 10 18.60 32.18 18.93
C THR A 10 17.92 31.18 19.86
N ALA A 11 16.58 31.10 19.87
CA ALA A 11 15.89 29.97 20.50
C ALA A 11 16.32 28.67 19.79
N ASP A 12 16.77 27.68 20.56
CA ASP A 12 17.36 26.42 20.10
C ASP A 12 16.44 25.75 19.05
N ARG A 13 16.84 25.83 17.77
CA ARG A 13 16.07 25.35 16.60
C ARG A 13 16.17 23.84 16.43
N ARG A 14 16.07 23.10 17.54
CA ARG A 14 16.07 21.64 17.59
C ARG A 14 14.66 21.15 17.89
N PRO A 15 14.24 19.98 17.36
CA PRO A 15 12.99 19.37 17.78
C PRO A 15 12.98 19.17 19.31
N ALA A 16 11.83 19.43 19.92
CA ALA A 16 11.67 19.46 21.39
C ALA A 16 12.03 18.12 22.07
N THR A 17 11.90 17.00 21.37
CA THR A 17 12.17 15.65 21.88
C THR A 17 12.62 14.71 20.75
N ASP A 18 13.37 13.67 21.11
CA ASP A 18 13.67 12.56 20.20
C ASP A 18 12.39 11.87 19.72
N PRO A 19 12.39 11.27 18.51
CA PRO A 19 11.27 10.46 18.04
C PRO A 19 10.95 9.32 19.01
N THR A 20 9.67 8.99 19.15
CA THR A 20 9.18 7.92 20.04
C THR A 20 8.38 6.87 19.28
N LEU A 21 8.44 5.61 19.74
CA LEU A 21 7.56 4.53 19.27
C LEU A 21 6.19 4.65 19.94
N ALA A 22 5.12 4.45 19.19
CA ALA A 22 3.76 4.37 19.76
C ALA A 22 3.65 3.17 20.72
N PRO A 23 2.86 3.28 21.80
CA PRO A 23 2.67 2.17 22.76
C PRO A 23 1.85 1.00 22.20
N TYR A 24 1.39 1.11 20.96
CA TYR A 24 0.57 0.14 20.25
C TYR A 24 1.09 -0.12 18.82
N ALA A 25 0.54 -1.14 18.19
CA ALA A 25 0.64 -1.36 16.75
C ALA A 25 -0.64 -2.03 16.23
N LEU A 26 -1.03 -1.74 14.99
CA LEU A 26 -2.04 -2.57 14.32
C LEU A 26 -1.37 -3.90 13.92
N VAL A 27 -1.97 -5.02 14.28
CA VAL A 27 -1.49 -6.36 13.91
C VAL A 27 -2.30 -6.87 12.73
N ARG A 28 -1.62 -7.40 11.71
CA ARG A 28 -2.21 -8.04 10.54
C ARG A 28 -1.69 -9.46 10.42
N LEU A 29 -2.60 -10.41 10.30
CA LEU A 29 -2.32 -11.84 10.43
C LEU A 29 -2.84 -12.57 9.21
N ALA A 30 -2.03 -13.43 8.59
CA ALA A 30 -2.55 -14.42 7.66
C ALA A 30 -3.64 -15.26 8.37
N ALA A 31 -4.77 -15.53 7.73
CA ALA A 31 -5.89 -16.20 8.39
C ALA A 31 -5.56 -17.65 8.79
N LEU A 32 -4.65 -18.30 8.05
CA LEU A 32 -4.22 -19.67 8.28
C LEU A 32 -2.70 -19.72 8.53
N PRO A 33 -2.20 -20.64 9.38
CA PRO A 33 -0.78 -20.92 9.44
C PRO A 33 -0.29 -21.51 8.11
N TYR A 34 0.99 -21.34 7.79
CA TYR A 34 1.58 -22.02 6.65
C TYR A 34 1.75 -23.51 6.96
N PRO A 35 1.33 -24.44 6.08
CA PRO A 35 1.40 -25.86 6.36
C PRO A 35 2.86 -26.32 6.52
N PRO A 36 3.16 -27.24 7.46
CA PRO A 36 4.49 -27.82 7.57
C PRO A 36 4.81 -28.66 6.32
N THR A 37 6.10 -28.89 6.07
CA THR A 37 6.53 -29.82 5.03
C THR A 37 5.98 -31.22 5.29
N PRO A 38 5.21 -31.82 4.36
CA PRO A 38 4.70 -33.18 4.54
C PRO A 38 5.83 -34.19 4.43
N ASP A 39 5.74 -35.29 5.18
CA ASP A 39 6.81 -36.29 5.27
C ASP A 39 7.19 -36.88 3.90
N GLY A 40 6.19 -37.16 3.06
CA GLY A 40 6.39 -37.67 1.69
C GLY A 40 7.10 -36.70 0.72
N ALA A 41 7.38 -35.46 1.12
CA ALA A 41 8.15 -34.49 0.33
C ALA A 41 9.55 -34.20 0.89
N ARG A 42 9.90 -34.70 2.08
CA ARG A 42 11.17 -34.34 2.77
C ARG A 42 12.40 -34.78 1.98
N GLU A 43 12.40 -36.02 1.49
CA GLU A 43 13.53 -36.59 0.73
C GLU A 43 13.73 -35.82 -0.59
N PHE A 44 12.65 -35.55 -1.34
CA PHE A 44 12.71 -34.74 -2.55
C PHE A 44 13.29 -33.35 -2.29
N ARG A 45 12.81 -32.65 -1.26
CA ARG A 45 13.30 -31.32 -0.88
C ARG A 45 14.78 -31.35 -0.50
N ALA A 46 15.22 -32.36 0.25
CA ALA A 46 16.63 -32.54 0.63
C ALA A 46 17.52 -32.82 -0.59
N ALA A 47 17.10 -33.74 -1.47
CA ALA A 47 17.80 -34.05 -2.71
C ALA A 47 17.90 -32.83 -3.64
N LEU A 48 16.84 -32.00 -3.71
CA LEU A 48 16.84 -30.80 -4.55
C LEU A 48 17.81 -29.73 -4.02
N ARG A 49 17.83 -29.50 -2.70
CA ARG A 49 18.84 -28.63 -2.07
C ARG A 49 20.26 -29.14 -2.35
N ARG A 50 20.47 -30.46 -2.21
CA ARG A 50 21.75 -31.09 -2.52
C ARG A 50 22.16 -30.86 -3.98
N LEU A 51 21.24 -31.00 -4.93
CA LEU A 51 21.51 -30.74 -6.34
C LEU A 51 21.92 -29.28 -6.59
N VAL A 52 21.26 -28.31 -5.94
CA VAL A 52 21.62 -26.88 -6.04
C VAL A 52 23.03 -26.63 -5.49
N GLU A 53 23.38 -27.22 -4.35
CA GLU A 53 24.73 -27.14 -3.77
C GLU A 53 25.80 -27.71 -4.72
N LEU A 54 25.56 -28.91 -5.26
CA LEU A 54 26.47 -29.57 -6.19
C LEU A 54 26.66 -28.73 -7.47
N ARG A 55 25.58 -28.14 -8.01
CA ARG A 55 25.64 -27.25 -9.18
C ARG A 55 26.39 -25.95 -8.92
N SER A 56 26.23 -25.40 -7.72
CA SER A 56 26.98 -24.21 -7.29
C SER A 56 28.47 -24.54 -7.22
N ARG A 57 28.84 -25.67 -6.60
CA ARG A 57 30.22 -26.17 -6.56
C ARG A 57 30.81 -26.44 -7.96
N ILE A 58 30.03 -27.00 -8.88
CA ILE A 58 30.45 -27.20 -10.28
C ILE A 58 30.80 -25.88 -10.94
N THR A 59 29.97 -24.85 -10.71
CA THR A 59 30.15 -23.51 -11.29
C THR A 59 31.36 -22.79 -10.67
N GLU A 60 31.59 -22.96 -9.36
CA GLU A 60 32.76 -22.42 -8.66
C GLU A 60 34.08 -23.07 -9.11
N LEU A 61 34.08 -24.39 -9.34
CA LEU A 61 35.28 -25.12 -9.78
C LEU A 61 35.64 -24.89 -11.25
N ALA A 62 34.65 -24.62 -12.12
CA ALA A 62 34.84 -24.63 -13.57
C ALA A 62 35.90 -23.64 -14.10
N PRO A 63 35.96 -22.35 -13.66
CA PRO A 63 36.98 -21.41 -14.15
C PRO A 63 38.40 -21.85 -13.77
N ARG A 64 38.61 -22.18 -12.49
CA ARG A 64 39.90 -22.67 -11.98
C ARG A 64 40.37 -23.92 -12.72
N LEU A 65 39.44 -24.86 -12.95
CA LEU A 65 39.73 -26.09 -13.67
C LEU A 65 40.03 -25.83 -15.15
N ALA A 66 39.31 -24.91 -15.80
CA ALA A 66 39.58 -24.54 -17.19
C ALA A 66 40.98 -23.94 -17.37
N ASP A 67 41.43 -23.11 -16.42
CA ASP A 67 42.77 -22.53 -16.41
C ASP A 67 43.84 -23.58 -16.12
N ALA A 68 43.61 -24.47 -15.15
CA ALA A 68 44.52 -25.57 -14.84
C ALA A 68 44.67 -26.55 -16.03
N LEU A 69 43.57 -26.86 -16.73
CA LEU A 69 43.60 -27.68 -17.94
C LEU A 69 44.36 -26.98 -19.08
N TYR A 70 44.27 -25.66 -19.20
CA TYR A 70 45.05 -24.89 -20.16
C TYR A 70 46.55 -24.92 -19.82
N ALA A 71 46.91 -24.67 -18.56
CA ALA A 71 48.29 -24.70 -18.08
C ALA A 71 48.93 -26.10 -18.17
N SER A 72 48.13 -27.17 -18.20
CA SER A 72 48.65 -28.54 -18.31
C SER A 72 49.28 -28.88 -19.68
N ALA A 73 49.21 -27.98 -20.68
CA ALA A 73 49.59 -28.24 -22.06
C ALA A 73 51.01 -28.81 -22.26
N ASP A 74 52.00 -28.32 -21.50
CA ASP A 74 53.40 -28.74 -21.61
C ASP A 74 53.69 -30.10 -20.96
N GLY A 75 52.72 -30.66 -20.22
CA GLY A 75 52.88 -31.89 -19.45
C GLY A 75 52.56 -33.19 -20.18
N HIS A 76 52.09 -33.15 -21.43
CA HIS A 76 51.68 -34.34 -22.22
C HIS A 76 51.89 -34.15 -23.73
N PRO A 77 51.83 -35.22 -24.54
CA PRO A 77 51.95 -35.13 -26.00
C PRO A 77 50.85 -34.25 -26.64
N ALA A 78 51.20 -33.54 -27.71
CA ALA A 78 50.27 -32.64 -28.43
C ALA A 78 49.00 -33.35 -28.93
N ASP A 79 49.10 -34.63 -29.30
CA ASP A 79 47.95 -35.42 -29.74
C ASP A 79 46.98 -35.74 -28.59
N PHE A 80 47.50 -36.00 -27.38
CA PHE A 80 46.67 -36.17 -26.18
C PHE A 80 45.98 -34.86 -25.80
N HIS A 81 46.70 -33.73 -25.87
CA HIS A 81 46.11 -32.42 -25.62
C HIS A 81 44.92 -32.15 -26.54
N ARG A 82 45.08 -32.40 -27.85
CA ARG A 82 44.04 -32.15 -28.85
C ARG A 82 42.84 -33.08 -28.73
N LYS A 83 43.07 -34.38 -28.46
CA LYS A 83 42.03 -35.41 -28.48
C LYS A 83 41.30 -35.58 -27.14
N ALA A 84 41.97 -35.31 -26.00
CA ALA A 84 41.41 -35.51 -24.67
C ALA A 84 41.22 -34.20 -23.90
N VAL A 85 42.26 -33.35 -23.80
CA VAL A 85 42.23 -32.15 -22.94
C VAL A 85 41.36 -31.03 -23.49
N LEU A 86 41.43 -30.73 -24.80
CA LEU A 86 40.57 -29.69 -25.40
C LEU A 86 39.08 -30.04 -25.34
N PRO A 87 38.64 -31.28 -25.67
CA PRO A 87 37.26 -31.69 -25.44
C PRO A 87 36.86 -31.65 -23.96
N LEU A 88 37.73 -32.09 -23.04
CA LEU A 88 37.47 -32.02 -21.60
C LEU A 88 37.30 -30.57 -21.13
N ARG A 89 38.17 -29.65 -21.57
CA ARG A 89 38.04 -28.21 -21.27
C ARG A 89 36.73 -27.65 -21.82
N ARG A 90 36.31 -28.07 -23.01
CA ARG A 90 35.01 -27.73 -23.57
C ARG A 90 33.87 -28.31 -22.73
N ASP A 91 34.01 -29.52 -22.22
CA ASP A 91 33.00 -30.15 -21.36
C ASP A 91 32.93 -29.48 -19.98
N VAL A 92 34.06 -29.08 -19.39
CA VAL A 92 34.12 -28.24 -18.17
C VAL A 92 33.43 -26.89 -18.40
N HIS A 93 33.76 -26.21 -19.49
CA HIS A 93 33.15 -24.92 -19.84
C HIS A 93 31.63 -25.02 -20.05
N ASN A 94 31.16 -26.13 -20.64
CA ASN A 94 29.73 -26.37 -20.87
C ASN A 94 29.02 -27.11 -19.72
N GLY A 95 29.72 -27.43 -18.62
CA GLY A 95 29.16 -28.19 -17.49
C GLY A 95 28.65 -29.58 -17.87
N ARG A 96 29.34 -30.31 -18.76
CA ARG A 96 28.94 -31.64 -19.24
C ARG A 96 29.83 -32.73 -18.67
N LEU A 97 29.23 -33.81 -18.15
CA LEU A 97 29.98 -34.96 -17.68
C LEU A 97 30.56 -35.73 -18.89
N PRO A 98 31.90 -35.93 -18.98
CA PRO A 98 32.49 -36.74 -20.05
C PRO A 98 32.03 -38.20 -19.99
N ARG A 99 31.95 -38.86 -21.15
CA ARG A 99 31.61 -40.30 -21.23
C ARG A 99 32.62 -41.17 -20.46
N PRO A 100 32.21 -42.30 -19.86
CA PRO A 100 33.10 -43.17 -19.09
C PRO A 100 34.41 -43.54 -19.81
N ASP A 101 34.33 -43.90 -21.10
CA ASP A 101 35.50 -44.27 -21.91
C ASP A 101 36.52 -43.11 -22.01
N ARG A 102 36.02 -41.87 -22.17
CA ARG A 102 36.87 -40.67 -22.20
C ARG A 102 37.50 -40.34 -20.85
N VAL A 103 36.83 -40.68 -19.75
CA VAL A 103 37.39 -40.50 -18.41
C VAL A 103 38.52 -41.50 -18.18
N ALA A 104 38.38 -42.74 -18.67
CA ALA A 104 39.43 -43.76 -18.61
C ALA A 104 40.68 -43.35 -19.41
N GLU A 105 40.50 -42.64 -20.52
CA GLU A 105 41.60 -42.10 -21.34
C GLU A 105 42.41 -40.99 -20.65
N LEU A 106 41.93 -40.37 -19.56
CA LEU A 106 42.62 -39.23 -18.93
C LEU A 106 43.93 -39.61 -18.23
N GLY A 107 44.09 -40.88 -17.82
CA GLY A 107 45.32 -41.41 -17.22
C GLY A 107 45.93 -40.49 -16.16
N GLY A 108 47.25 -40.26 -16.24
CA GLY A 108 47.99 -39.41 -15.30
C GLY A 108 47.63 -37.91 -15.36
N LEU A 109 46.66 -37.48 -16.16
CA LEU A 109 46.11 -36.11 -16.06
C LEU A 109 45.35 -35.91 -14.74
N LEU A 110 44.73 -36.98 -14.21
CA LEU A 110 44.00 -36.93 -12.94
C LEU A 110 44.92 -36.55 -11.76
N ASP A 111 46.19 -36.99 -11.79
CA ASP A 111 47.17 -36.66 -10.76
C ASP A 111 47.78 -35.26 -10.95
N ARG A 112 47.90 -34.81 -12.21
CA ARG A 112 48.52 -33.52 -12.57
C ARG A 112 47.57 -32.31 -12.40
N VAL A 113 46.26 -32.54 -12.41
CA VAL A 113 45.23 -31.50 -12.26
C VAL A 113 44.37 -31.81 -11.03
N PRO A 114 44.76 -31.36 -9.82
CA PRO A 114 44.14 -31.79 -8.57
C PRO A 114 42.63 -31.51 -8.44
N ASP A 115 42.13 -30.45 -9.08
CA ASP A 115 40.70 -30.10 -9.06
C ASP A 115 39.86 -31.00 -10.01
N LEU A 116 40.48 -31.75 -10.93
CA LEU A 116 39.78 -32.56 -11.92
C LEU A 116 39.07 -33.79 -11.32
N PRO A 117 39.70 -34.62 -10.45
CA PRO A 117 39.00 -35.70 -9.75
C PRO A 117 37.82 -35.18 -8.91
N ALA A 118 37.99 -34.07 -8.21
CA ALA A 118 36.94 -33.45 -7.40
C ALA A 118 35.74 -33.02 -8.27
N TRP A 119 36.01 -32.34 -9.38
CA TRP A 119 34.96 -31.93 -10.33
C TRP A 119 34.22 -33.14 -10.93
N LEU A 120 34.95 -34.20 -11.34
CA LEU A 120 34.34 -35.43 -11.86
C LEU A 120 33.47 -36.13 -10.80
N ALA A 121 33.89 -36.16 -9.54
CA ALA A 121 33.12 -36.74 -8.45
C ALA A 121 31.81 -35.98 -8.21
N VAL A 122 31.87 -34.64 -8.14
CA VAL A 122 30.70 -33.78 -7.96
C VAL A 122 29.74 -33.89 -9.14
N MET A 123 30.23 -33.98 -10.38
CA MET A 123 29.40 -34.18 -11.58
C MET A 123 28.66 -35.53 -11.57
N ARG A 124 29.31 -36.61 -11.13
CA ARG A 124 28.67 -37.93 -10.98
C ARG A 124 27.62 -37.93 -9.88
N GLU A 125 27.94 -37.33 -8.73
CA GLU A 125 27.00 -37.19 -7.62
C GLU A 125 25.77 -36.37 -8.05
N ALA A 126 25.96 -35.27 -8.78
CA ALA A 126 24.86 -34.47 -9.30
C ALA A 126 23.98 -35.26 -10.28
N ALA A 127 24.56 -36.11 -11.12
CA ALA A 127 23.81 -36.99 -12.02
C ALA A 127 23.01 -38.06 -11.25
N GLN A 128 23.56 -38.61 -10.18
CA GLN A 128 22.87 -39.57 -9.30
C GLN A 128 21.69 -38.91 -8.57
N VAL A 129 21.91 -37.76 -7.94
CA VAL A 129 20.85 -37.00 -7.23
C VAL A 129 19.76 -36.55 -8.20
N ARG A 130 20.11 -36.19 -9.45
CA ARG A 130 19.14 -35.89 -10.50
C ARG A 130 18.24 -37.08 -10.82
N ALA A 131 18.81 -38.29 -10.92
CA ALA A 131 18.03 -39.50 -11.16
C ALA A 131 17.11 -39.82 -9.97
N GLU A 132 17.63 -39.69 -8.75
CA GLU A 132 16.87 -39.85 -7.50
C GLU A 132 15.66 -38.90 -7.43
N LEU A 133 15.86 -37.61 -7.79
CA LEU A 133 14.77 -36.64 -7.86
C LEU A 133 13.66 -37.05 -8.85
N GLY A 134 14.01 -37.70 -9.95
CA GLY A 134 13.04 -38.24 -10.92
C GLY A 134 12.12 -39.27 -10.30
N GLU A 135 12.66 -40.17 -9.48
CA GLU A 135 11.89 -41.21 -8.77
C GLU A 135 11.04 -40.60 -7.64
N LEU A 136 11.55 -39.60 -6.92
CA LEU A 136 10.87 -38.98 -5.78
C LEU A 136 9.76 -37.99 -6.19
N ALA A 137 9.83 -37.40 -7.38
CA ALA A 137 9.00 -36.26 -7.80
C ALA A 137 7.48 -36.54 -7.71
N THR A 138 7.04 -37.72 -8.13
CA THR A 138 5.60 -38.06 -8.14
C THR A 138 5.04 -38.19 -6.72
N GLY A 139 5.78 -38.84 -5.81
CA GLY A 139 5.40 -38.99 -4.42
C GLY A 139 5.37 -37.64 -3.68
N ALA A 140 6.40 -36.82 -3.88
CA ALA A 140 6.47 -35.47 -3.31
C ALA A 140 5.32 -34.58 -3.81
N LEU A 141 5.02 -34.61 -5.10
CA LEU A 141 3.89 -33.86 -5.67
C LEU A 141 2.54 -34.31 -5.08
N GLY A 142 2.34 -35.62 -4.89
CA GLY A 142 1.14 -36.16 -4.25
C GLY A 142 0.98 -35.70 -2.79
N ALA A 143 2.08 -35.72 -2.02
CA ALA A 143 2.09 -35.26 -0.63
C ALA A 143 1.80 -33.76 -0.50
N GLU A 144 2.42 -32.93 -1.35
CA GLU A 144 2.19 -31.48 -1.36
C GLU A 144 0.76 -31.12 -1.82
N ARG A 145 0.16 -31.92 -2.71
CA ARG A 145 -1.27 -31.80 -3.08
C ARG A 145 -2.21 -32.12 -1.92
N ALA A 146 -1.90 -33.13 -1.11
CA ALA A 146 -2.67 -33.43 0.08
C ALA A 146 -2.62 -32.26 1.08
N ALA A 147 -1.44 -31.66 1.30
CA ALA A 147 -1.31 -30.47 2.14
C ALA A 147 -2.10 -29.26 1.57
N LEU A 148 -2.08 -29.05 0.24
CA LEU A 148 -2.94 -28.03 -0.38
C LEU A 148 -4.43 -28.32 -0.17
N ALA A 149 -4.84 -29.58 -0.27
CA ALA A 149 -6.24 -29.97 -0.09
C ALA A 149 -6.74 -29.66 1.33
N GLU A 150 -5.92 -29.87 2.36
CA GLU A 150 -6.23 -29.49 3.74
C GLU A 150 -6.43 -27.97 3.89
N VAL A 151 -5.55 -27.17 3.29
CA VAL A 151 -5.71 -25.70 3.29
C VAL A 151 -6.98 -25.28 2.54
N CYS A 152 -7.28 -25.92 1.39
CA CYS A 152 -8.50 -25.70 0.62
C CYS A 152 -9.78 -26.09 1.38
N ALA A 153 -9.71 -27.08 2.28
CA ALA A 153 -10.83 -27.48 3.13
C ALA A 153 -11.10 -26.49 4.27
N ALA A 154 -10.13 -25.65 4.63
CA ALA A 154 -10.25 -24.72 5.75
C ALA A 154 -11.31 -23.65 5.50
N GLU A 155 -12.25 -23.53 6.46
CA GLU A 155 -13.38 -22.60 6.37
C GLU A 155 -12.98 -21.13 6.11
N PRO A 156 -11.91 -20.56 6.73
CA PRO A 156 -11.48 -19.20 6.40
C PRO A 156 -11.18 -18.98 4.92
N LEU A 157 -10.47 -19.91 4.27
CA LEU A 157 -10.17 -19.80 2.84
C LEU A 157 -11.45 -19.88 2.00
N ARG A 158 -12.33 -20.83 2.32
CA ARG A 158 -13.62 -21.01 1.64
C ARG A 158 -14.51 -19.75 1.74
N ARG A 159 -14.57 -19.11 2.91
CA ARG A 159 -15.28 -17.84 3.13
C ARG A 159 -14.63 -16.66 2.37
N ALA A 160 -13.31 -16.65 2.25
CA ALA A 160 -12.59 -15.55 1.61
C ALA A 160 -12.77 -15.54 0.07
N VAL A 161 -12.69 -16.72 -0.56
CA VAL A 161 -12.76 -16.83 -2.03
C VAL A 161 -14.13 -16.51 -2.60
N THR A 162 -15.20 -16.59 -1.80
CA THR A 162 -16.56 -16.27 -2.27
C THR A 162 -16.71 -14.82 -2.71
N LEU A 163 -15.96 -13.89 -2.12
CA LEU A 163 -15.93 -12.49 -2.54
C LEU A 163 -15.25 -12.29 -3.91
N THR A 164 -14.44 -13.25 -4.34
CA THR A 164 -13.83 -13.23 -5.68
C THR A 164 -14.72 -13.89 -6.73
N GLY A 165 -15.46 -14.95 -6.36
CA GLY A 165 -16.49 -15.53 -7.23
C GLY A 165 -16.83 -16.98 -6.91
N ALA A 166 -18.05 -17.41 -7.29
CA ALA A 166 -18.57 -18.75 -7.05
C ALA A 166 -17.77 -19.86 -7.76
N ASP A 167 -17.26 -19.59 -8.98
CA ASP A 167 -16.41 -20.53 -9.71
C ASP A 167 -15.10 -20.83 -8.99
N LEU A 168 -14.54 -19.83 -8.30
CA LEU A 168 -13.33 -20.03 -7.53
C LEU A 168 -13.60 -20.92 -6.32
N LEU A 169 -14.71 -20.71 -5.60
CA LEU A 169 -15.11 -21.59 -4.49
C LEU A 169 -15.26 -23.04 -4.98
N ARG A 170 -15.95 -23.28 -6.10
CA ARG A 170 -16.06 -24.63 -6.70
C ARG A 170 -14.69 -25.24 -7.02
N GLY A 171 -13.74 -24.43 -7.48
CA GLY A 171 -12.37 -24.85 -7.73
C GLY A 171 -11.62 -25.23 -6.45
N ILE A 172 -11.80 -24.46 -5.37
CA ILE A 172 -11.23 -24.73 -4.04
C ILE A 172 -11.84 -25.99 -3.43
N ASP A 173 -13.17 -26.13 -3.43
CA ASP A 173 -13.85 -27.32 -2.90
C ASP A 173 -13.46 -28.58 -3.67
N ARG A 174 -13.27 -28.49 -4.99
CA ARG A 174 -12.76 -29.61 -5.80
C ARG A 174 -11.32 -29.97 -5.43
N ALA A 175 -10.46 -28.97 -5.22
CA ALA A 175 -9.08 -29.22 -4.78
C ALA A 175 -9.04 -29.89 -3.41
N ALA A 176 -9.88 -29.45 -2.47
CA ALA A 176 -10.05 -30.08 -1.17
C ALA A 176 -10.51 -31.55 -1.28
N ALA A 177 -11.52 -31.83 -2.10
CA ALA A 177 -12.04 -33.19 -2.28
C ALA A 177 -11.09 -34.15 -3.02
N SER A 178 -10.21 -33.62 -3.86
CA SER A 178 -9.32 -34.42 -4.71
C SER A 178 -8.09 -34.98 -3.96
N GLY A 179 -7.68 -34.35 -2.87
CA GLY A 179 -6.49 -34.76 -2.11
C GLY A 179 -5.23 -34.87 -2.97
N ALA A 180 -4.46 -35.94 -2.77
CA ALA A 180 -3.22 -36.22 -3.50
C ALA A 180 -3.39 -36.48 -5.01
N ASN A 181 -4.60 -36.88 -5.45
CA ASN A 181 -4.85 -37.42 -6.79
C ASN A 181 -5.92 -36.61 -7.55
N PRO A 182 -5.59 -35.39 -8.02
CA PRO A 182 -6.53 -34.54 -8.74
C PRO A 182 -6.92 -35.09 -10.11
N ASP A 183 -8.21 -34.99 -10.41
CA ASP A 183 -8.76 -35.22 -11.74
C ASP A 183 -8.25 -34.16 -12.75
N SER A 184 -8.60 -34.32 -14.03
CA SER A 184 -8.14 -33.40 -15.09
C SER A 184 -8.60 -31.95 -14.87
N ARG A 185 -9.78 -31.74 -14.28
CA ARG A 185 -10.34 -30.40 -14.01
C ARG A 185 -9.63 -29.76 -12.81
N ALA A 186 -9.42 -30.50 -11.74
CA ALA A 186 -8.67 -30.08 -10.55
C ALA A 186 -7.23 -29.68 -10.92
N ARG A 187 -6.55 -30.47 -11.77
CA ARG A 187 -5.22 -30.12 -12.29
C ARG A 187 -5.20 -28.83 -13.13
N LYS A 188 -6.30 -28.51 -13.82
CA LYS A 188 -6.43 -27.25 -14.57
C LYS A 188 -6.61 -26.05 -13.64
N SER A 189 -7.35 -26.21 -12.52
CA SER A 189 -7.59 -25.15 -11.54
C SER A 189 -6.51 -25.02 -10.46
N GLU A 190 -5.60 -25.99 -10.34
CA GLU A 190 -4.53 -26.09 -9.33
C GLU A 190 -3.70 -24.79 -9.14
N PRO A 191 -3.26 -24.04 -10.19
CA PRO A 191 -2.53 -22.80 -9.98
C PRO A 191 -3.37 -21.72 -9.28
N ASN A 192 -4.67 -21.68 -9.55
CA ASN A 192 -5.57 -20.74 -8.87
C ASN A 192 -5.79 -21.17 -7.44
N ALA A 193 -6.02 -22.46 -7.18
CA ALA A 193 -6.17 -22.97 -5.81
C ALA A 193 -4.93 -22.68 -4.96
N LEU A 194 -3.74 -23.01 -5.48
CA LEU A 194 -2.46 -22.72 -4.82
C LEU A 194 -2.30 -21.22 -4.55
N ARG A 195 -2.56 -20.36 -5.54
CA ARG A 195 -2.42 -18.90 -5.38
C ARG A 195 -3.28 -18.35 -4.22
N TYR A 196 -4.52 -18.81 -4.07
CA TYR A 196 -5.41 -18.32 -3.01
C TYR A 196 -5.13 -18.99 -1.65
N ALA A 197 -4.71 -20.26 -1.63
CA ALA A 197 -4.17 -20.90 -0.43
C ALA A 197 -2.96 -20.12 0.10
N LEU A 198 -2.00 -19.78 -0.76
CA LEU A 198 -0.83 -18.98 -0.41
C LEU A 198 -1.18 -17.55 0.00
N ARG A 199 -2.28 -16.99 -0.50
CA ARG A 199 -2.79 -15.71 0.00
C ARG A 199 -3.25 -15.83 1.46
N ALA A 200 -3.95 -16.92 1.81
CA ALA A 200 -4.45 -17.14 3.17
C ALA A 200 -3.36 -17.51 4.18
N THR A 201 -2.21 -18.01 3.72
CA THR A 201 -1.13 -18.50 4.59
C THR A 201 0.14 -17.64 4.59
N ALA A 202 0.38 -16.85 3.53
CA ALA A 202 1.63 -16.11 3.34
C ALA A 202 1.46 -14.61 3.05
N LYS A 203 0.25 -14.05 3.15
CA LYS A 203 -0.02 -12.61 2.95
C LYS A 203 -0.78 -11.99 4.12
N THR A 204 -0.42 -10.75 4.44
CA THR A 204 -0.98 -9.94 5.53
C THR A 204 -1.77 -8.72 5.04
N SER A 205 -2.00 -8.60 3.73
CA SER A 205 -2.77 -7.49 3.16
C SER A 205 -4.27 -7.69 3.45
N PRO A 206 -4.93 -6.80 4.21
CA PRO A 206 -6.32 -6.97 4.63
C PRO A 206 -7.27 -7.20 3.45
N LEU A 207 -7.99 -8.32 3.49
CA LEU A 207 -9.05 -8.66 2.54
C LEU A 207 -9.88 -9.82 3.09
N SER A 208 -11.04 -9.55 3.67
CA SER A 208 -11.97 -10.61 4.12
C SER A 208 -11.25 -11.67 4.96
N TRP A 209 -11.70 -12.92 4.89
CA TRP A 209 -11.17 -14.06 5.63
C TRP A 209 -9.78 -14.54 5.15
N PHE A 210 -9.09 -13.81 4.26
CA PHE A 210 -7.66 -14.09 3.98
C PHE A 210 -6.74 -13.56 5.08
N THR A 211 -7.16 -12.52 5.80
CA THR A 211 -6.32 -11.81 6.75
C THR A 211 -7.14 -11.28 7.90
N TYR A 212 -6.64 -11.42 9.13
CA TYR A 212 -7.25 -10.83 10.32
C TYR A 212 -6.50 -9.57 10.74
N VAL A 213 -7.22 -8.61 11.30
CA VAL A 213 -6.64 -7.43 11.95
C VAL A 213 -6.87 -7.48 13.46
N ALA A 214 -5.92 -7.00 14.25
CA ALA A 214 -6.05 -6.93 15.70
C ALA A 214 -5.35 -5.67 16.24
N TRP A 215 -5.68 -5.32 17.48
CA TRP A 215 -4.96 -4.28 18.21
C TRP A 215 -3.81 -4.86 19.01
N GLY A 216 -2.60 -4.37 18.84
CA GLY A 216 -1.41 -4.84 19.56
C GLY A 216 -0.95 -3.84 20.61
N THR A 217 -0.51 -4.32 21.77
CA THR A 217 0.10 -3.51 22.84
C THR A 217 1.50 -4.02 23.17
N TRP A 218 2.49 -3.13 23.19
CA TRP A 218 3.86 -3.53 23.48
C TRP A 218 4.06 -3.83 24.98
N THR A 219 4.65 -4.99 25.29
CA THR A 219 4.94 -5.43 26.68
C THR A 219 5.97 -4.54 27.37
N GLY A 220 5.80 -4.17 28.64
CA GLY A 220 6.67 -3.20 29.33
C GLY A 220 8.09 -3.72 29.60
N ALA A 221 9.09 -2.84 29.60
CA ALA A 221 10.50 -3.20 29.89
C ALA A 221 10.74 -3.72 31.32
N SER A 222 9.84 -3.43 32.28
CA SER A 222 9.91 -3.94 33.66
C SER A 222 9.30 -5.34 33.82
N GLU A 223 8.44 -5.78 32.89
CA GLU A 223 7.84 -7.12 32.93
C GLU A 223 8.83 -8.21 32.49
N SER A 224 9.93 -7.83 31.83
CA SER A 224 10.96 -8.73 31.31
C SER A 224 12.17 -8.95 32.23
N ALA A 225 12.29 -8.23 33.35
CA ALA A 225 13.49 -8.23 34.19
C ALA A 225 13.39 -8.97 35.55
N GLY A 226 12.21 -9.46 35.94
CA GLY A 226 11.95 -9.83 37.36
C GLY A 226 11.45 -11.24 37.68
N GLY A 227 11.29 -12.14 36.71
CA GLY A 227 10.81 -13.50 36.97
C GLY A 227 11.23 -14.43 35.84
N ALA A 228 11.39 -15.72 36.14
CA ALA A 228 11.64 -16.75 35.13
C ALA A 228 10.77 -16.47 33.90
N VAL A 229 11.41 -16.29 32.74
CA VAL A 229 10.74 -16.13 31.45
C VAL A 229 9.65 -17.19 31.41
N PRO A 230 8.35 -16.85 31.42
CA PRO A 230 7.33 -17.87 31.30
C PRO A 230 7.68 -18.67 30.05
N ALA A 231 7.82 -19.98 30.20
CA ALA A 231 8.09 -20.88 29.09
C ALA A 231 6.98 -20.86 28.01
N ASP A 232 5.98 -20.01 28.18
CA ASP A 232 4.93 -19.71 27.24
C ASP A 232 4.87 -18.19 26.96
N ASP A 233 5.65 -17.76 25.97
CA ASP A 233 5.20 -16.77 24.97
C ASP A 233 4.06 -17.39 24.10
N ALA A 234 3.38 -18.43 24.58
CA ALA A 234 2.19 -19.06 24.01
C ALA A 234 0.92 -18.26 24.30
N ALA A 235 1.01 -16.92 24.27
CA ALA A 235 -0.15 -16.13 23.90
C ALA A 235 -0.43 -16.47 22.43
N SER A 236 -1.15 -17.57 22.20
CA SER A 236 -1.79 -17.79 20.93
C SER A 236 -2.55 -16.51 20.58
N VAL A 237 -2.60 -16.19 19.30
CA VAL A 237 -3.53 -15.18 18.79
C VAL A 237 -4.93 -15.73 19.08
N GLY A 238 -5.39 -15.48 20.31
CA GLY A 238 -6.64 -15.94 20.87
C GLY A 238 -7.79 -15.03 20.44
N GLY A 239 -9.00 -15.53 20.60
CA GLY A 239 -10.22 -14.84 20.21
C GLY A 239 -10.84 -15.41 18.93
N GLN A 240 -12.16 -15.37 18.88
CA GLN A 240 -12.92 -15.75 17.69
C GLN A 240 -12.89 -14.58 16.68
N PRO A 241 -12.48 -14.82 15.42
CA PRO A 241 -12.53 -13.78 14.40
C PRO A 241 -13.97 -13.32 14.15
N VAL A 242 -14.16 -12.00 14.09
CA VAL A 242 -15.45 -11.36 13.79
C VAL A 242 -15.35 -10.69 12.43
N ALA A 243 -16.24 -11.05 11.51
CA ALA A 243 -16.34 -10.42 10.20
C ALA A 243 -17.36 -9.28 10.25
N VAL A 244 -16.96 -8.10 9.77
CA VAL A 244 -17.85 -6.96 9.60
C VAL A 244 -17.91 -6.62 8.11
N ALA A 245 -19.12 -6.69 7.57
CA ALA A 245 -19.41 -6.33 6.19
C ALA A 245 -20.03 -4.94 6.12
N GLN A 246 -19.63 -4.17 5.12
CA GLN A 246 -20.14 -2.84 4.85
C GLN A 246 -20.60 -2.75 3.41
N ALA A 247 -21.71 -2.05 3.19
CA ALA A 247 -22.24 -1.81 1.86
C ALA A 247 -21.22 -1.04 1.02
N ASN A 248 -21.17 -1.32 -0.29
CA ASN A 248 -20.27 -0.60 -1.18
C ASN A 248 -20.66 0.89 -1.24
N ARG A 249 -19.75 1.77 -0.83
CA ARG A 249 -19.99 3.22 -0.75
C ARG A 249 -20.02 3.90 -2.12
N THR A 250 -19.41 3.31 -3.14
CA THR A 250 -19.53 3.79 -4.53
C THR A 250 -20.95 3.52 -5.05
N LEU A 251 -21.51 2.34 -4.76
CA LEU A 251 -22.90 2.03 -5.13
C LEU A 251 -23.88 2.98 -4.43
N LEU A 252 -23.72 3.17 -3.12
CA LEU A 252 -24.56 4.07 -2.34
C LEU A 252 -24.48 5.52 -2.83
N ALA A 253 -23.28 6.05 -3.06
CA ALA A 253 -23.10 7.44 -3.48
C ALA A 253 -23.63 7.71 -4.89
N ARG A 254 -23.48 6.76 -5.84
CA ARG A 254 -24.10 6.86 -7.18
C ARG A 254 -25.63 6.82 -7.11
N LEU A 255 -26.19 5.94 -6.28
CA LEU A 255 -27.63 5.86 -6.05
C LEU A 255 -28.16 7.17 -5.44
N LEU A 256 -27.51 7.67 -4.39
CA LEU A 256 -27.88 8.93 -3.73
C LEU A 256 -27.85 10.10 -4.72
N ALA A 257 -26.79 10.21 -5.53
CA ALA A 257 -26.68 11.26 -6.55
C ALA A 257 -27.85 11.23 -7.56
N ALA A 258 -28.32 10.05 -7.97
CA ALA A 258 -29.47 9.93 -8.85
C ALA A 258 -30.80 10.27 -8.15
N VAL A 259 -30.95 9.85 -6.88
CA VAL A 259 -32.14 10.14 -6.07
C VAL A 259 -32.33 11.64 -5.88
N ILE A 260 -31.27 12.37 -5.50
CA ILE A 260 -31.37 13.82 -5.27
C ILE A 260 -31.50 14.62 -6.58
N ALA A 261 -31.13 14.03 -7.72
CA ALA A 261 -31.30 14.62 -9.04
C ALA A 261 -32.70 14.40 -9.63
N ASP A 262 -33.52 13.49 -9.06
CA ASP A 262 -34.91 13.26 -9.48
C ASP A 262 -35.72 14.55 -9.34
N PRO A 263 -36.32 15.10 -10.42
CA PRO A 263 -37.05 16.37 -10.36
C PRO A 263 -38.13 16.44 -9.27
N GLY A 264 -38.82 15.33 -9.00
CA GLY A 264 -39.87 15.29 -7.97
C GLY A 264 -39.33 15.50 -6.56
N LEU A 265 -38.08 15.09 -6.31
CA LEU A 265 -37.43 15.21 -5.02
C LEU A 265 -36.53 16.46 -4.96
N ARG A 266 -35.80 16.76 -6.04
CA ARG A 266 -34.93 17.93 -6.20
C ARG A 266 -35.58 19.22 -5.72
N ASP A 267 -36.84 19.44 -6.07
CA ASP A 267 -37.54 20.69 -5.74
C ASP A 267 -37.96 20.81 -4.27
N THR A 268 -37.95 19.70 -3.52
CA THR A 268 -38.35 19.60 -2.11
C THR A 268 -37.19 19.41 -1.15
N VAL A 269 -36.00 19.09 -1.66
CA VAL A 269 -34.79 18.90 -0.86
C VAL A 269 -34.05 20.23 -0.69
N PRO A 270 -33.57 20.56 0.52
CA PRO A 270 -32.77 21.76 0.71
C PRO A 270 -31.51 21.75 -0.13
N HIS A 271 -31.16 22.91 -0.69
CA HIS A 271 -29.92 23.13 -1.42
C HIS A 271 -29.06 24.17 -0.69
N ARG A 272 -27.76 23.95 -0.70
CA ARG A 272 -26.74 24.87 -0.24
C ARG A 272 -25.98 25.45 -1.41
N LEU A 273 -25.17 26.46 -1.14
CA LEU A 273 -24.29 27.04 -2.14
C LEU A 273 -23.12 26.12 -2.46
N ALA A 274 -22.67 26.16 -3.70
CA ALA A 274 -21.39 25.60 -4.14
C ALA A 274 -20.21 26.27 -3.41
N ALA A 275 -19.07 25.57 -3.40
CA ALA A 275 -17.84 26.05 -2.76
C ALA A 275 -17.17 27.18 -3.54
N ALA A 276 -16.30 27.93 -2.85
CA ALA A 276 -15.40 28.92 -3.43
C ALA A 276 -16.08 30.09 -4.18
N ILE A 277 -17.32 30.45 -3.82
CA ILE A 277 -18.05 31.56 -4.46
C ILE A 277 -17.35 32.90 -4.22
N THR A 278 -17.07 33.62 -5.31
CA THR A 278 -16.54 34.98 -5.31
C THR A 278 -17.47 35.89 -6.09
N VAL A 279 -17.70 37.12 -5.59
CA VAL A 279 -18.50 38.14 -6.29
C VAL A 279 -17.64 39.38 -6.49
N THR A 280 -17.38 39.74 -7.74
CA THR A 280 -16.58 40.91 -8.13
C THR A 280 -17.40 41.78 -9.08
N GLY A 281 -17.87 42.93 -8.61
CA GLY A 281 -18.81 43.77 -9.35
C GLY A 281 -20.11 43.02 -9.67
N ASP A 282 -20.41 42.88 -10.96
CA ASP A 282 -21.59 42.16 -11.47
C ASP A 282 -21.25 40.76 -12.01
N GLN A 283 -20.11 40.20 -11.62
CA GLN A 283 -19.72 38.82 -11.96
C GLN A 283 -19.63 37.97 -10.69
N LEU A 284 -20.19 36.76 -10.77
CA LEU A 284 -20.06 35.71 -9.77
C LEU A 284 -19.23 34.58 -10.38
N THR A 285 -18.21 34.13 -9.66
CA THR A 285 -17.43 32.95 -10.00
C THR A 285 -17.54 31.91 -8.90
N PHE A 286 -17.57 30.63 -9.27
CA PHE A 286 -17.57 29.52 -8.33
C PHE A 286 -16.97 28.28 -9.00
N ARG A 287 -16.73 27.24 -8.22
CA ARG A 287 -16.21 25.98 -8.73
C ARG A 287 -17.21 24.85 -8.53
N ARG A 288 -17.30 23.97 -9.54
CA ARG A 288 -18.17 22.80 -9.49
C ARG A 288 -17.40 21.53 -9.80
N ASP A 289 -17.89 20.43 -9.22
CA ASP A 289 -17.37 19.10 -9.46
C ASP A 289 -18.05 18.46 -10.67
N ARG A 290 -17.25 17.84 -11.53
CA ARG A 290 -17.70 17.01 -12.64
C ARG A 290 -17.20 15.59 -12.47
N PRO A 291 -18.09 14.58 -12.41
CA PRO A 291 -17.69 13.19 -12.32
C PRO A 291 -16.80 12.76 -13.50
N VAL A 292 -15.71 12.07 -13.21
CA VAL A 292 -14.86 11.43 -14.23
C VAL A 292 -15.43 10.07 -14.57
N GLN A 293 -15.71 9.86 -15.86
CA GLN A 293 -16.17 8.56 -16.37
C GLN A 293 -15.02 7.54 -16.41
N GLY A 294 -15.32 6.27 -16.17
CA GLY A 294 -14.35 5.17 -16.29
C GLY A 294 -13.53 4.83 -15.02
N VAL A 295 -13.79 5.49 -13.89
CA VAL A 295 -13.23 5.10 -12.58
C VAL A 295 -14.32 4.39 -11.76
N ASP A 296 -14.26 3.06 -11.69
CA ASP A 296 -15.36 2.25 -11.14
C ASP A 296 -15.25 1.94 -9.64
N ARG A 297 -14.10 2.18 -9.01
CA ARG A 297 -13.83 1.81 -7.60
C ARG A 297 -13.87 2.98 -6.61
N VAL A 298 -13.88 4.20 -7.14
CA VAL A 298 -13.84 5.47 -6.39
C VAL A 298 -14.59 6.50 -7.24
N ILE A 299 -15.32 7.41 -6.60
CA ILE A 299 -15.88 8.58 -7.30
C ILE A 299 -14.75 9.59 -7.47
N SER A 300 -14.28 9.73 -8.70
CA SER A 300 -13.29 10.72 -9.09
C SER A 300 -13.99 11.93 -9.70
N VAL A 301 -13.49 13.13 -9.41
CA VAL A 301 -14.06 14.38 -9.91
C VAL A 301 -12.99 15.26 -10.54
N LEU A 302 -13.38 16.02 -11.56
CA LEU A 302 -12.65 17.15 -12.10
C LEU A 302 -13.34 18.44 -11.68
N GLU A 303 -12.57 19.50 -11.48
CA GLU A 303 -13.10 20.80 -11.08
C GLU A 303 -13.22 21.72 -12.31
N GLU A 304 -14.34 22.43 -12.42
CA GLU A 304 -14.54 23.48 -13.41
C GLU A 304 -14.87 24.81 -12.73
N GLU A 305 -14.23 25.90 -13.18
CA GLU A 305 -14.66 27.25 -12.83
C GLU A 305 -15.85 27.66 -13.70
N VAL A 306 -16.90 28.17 -13.07
CA VAL A 306 -18.10 28.66 -13.73
C VAL A 306 -18.27 30.14 -13.40
N GLN A 307 -18.58 30.94 -14.43
CA GLN A 307 -18.81 32.37 -14.32
C GLN A 307 -20.26 32.70 -14.70
N LEU A 308 -20.93 33.46 -13.86
CA LEU A 308 -22.32 33.89 -14.03
C LEU A 308 -22.43 35.40 -13.81
N ALA A 309 -23.34 36.05 -14.54
CA ALA A 309 -23.70 37.43 -14.23
C ALA A 309 -24.42 37.51 -12.87
N CYS A 310 -23.91 38.32 -11.94
CA CYS A 310 -24.46 38.54 -10.61
C CYS A 310 -25.61 39.54 -10.63
N THR A 311 -26.71 39.16 -11.28
CA THR A 311 -27.92 39.98 -11.41
C THR A 311 -28.66 40.11 -10.08
N GLY A 312 -29.62 41.06 -9.99
CA GLY A 312 -30.47 41.23 -8.80
C GLY A 312 -31.17 39.93 -8.34
N PRO A 313 -31.79 39.15 -9.24
CA PRO A 313 -32.31 37.82 -8.93
C PRO A 313 -31.25 36.87 -8.36
N LEU A 314 -30.05 36.80 -8.93
CA LEU A 314 -28.99 35.92 -8.40
C LEU A 314 -28.55 36.36 -7.00
N ARG A 315 -28.34 37.66 -6.77
CA ARG A 315 -28.00 38.20 -5.44
C ARG A 315 -29.04 37.83 -4.39
N LEU A 316 -30.33 37.92 -4.74
CA LEU A 316 -31.41 37.48 -3.86
C LEU A 316 -31.28 35.99 -3.49
N LEU A 317 -31.04 35.12 -4.46
CA LEU A 317 -30.89 33.68 -4.21
C LEU A 317 -29.66 33.40 -3.32
N LEU A 318 -28.54 34.08 -3.56
CA LEU A 318 -27.34 33.97 -2.75
C LEU A 318 -27.59 34.38 -1.29
N ASP A 319 -28.19 35.54 -1.07
CA ASP A 319 -28.42 36.08 0.27
C ASP A 319 -29.38 35.19 1.06
N ARG A 320 -30.42 34.68 0.41
CA ARG A 320 -31.37 33.74 1.03
C ARG A 320 -30.72 32.42 1.38
N THR A 321 -29.93 31.86 0.47
CA THR A 321 -29.25 30.58 0.71
C THR A 321 -28.18 30.72 1.81
N ARG A 322 -27.44 31.83 1.84
CA ARG A 322 -26.48 32.14 2.93
C ARG A 322 -27.17 32.30 4.27
N ALA A 323 -28.31 32.99 4.32
CA ALA A 323 -29.06 33.21 5.55
C ALA A 323 -29.59 31.91 6.17
N ALA A 324 -29.86 30.88 5.35
CA ALA A 324 -30.27 29.57 5.83
C ALA A 324 -29.13 28.71 6.38
N GLY A 325 -27.87 29.07 6.09
CA GLY A 325 -26.70 28.36 6.56
C GLY A 325 -26.63 26.90 6.08
N PRO A 326 -26.04 25.98 6.86
CA PRO A 326 -25.85 24.58 6.48
C PRO A 326 -27.16 23.80 6.27
N ALA A 327 -28.29 24.28 6.80
CA ALA A 327 -29.59 23.64 6.59
C ALA A 327 -30.06 23.74 5.12
N GLY A 328 -29.59 24.74 4.38
CA GLY A 328 -29.98 25.01 2.99
C GLY A 328 -31.41 25.56 2.84
N VAL A 329 -31.81 25.80 1.59
CA VAL A 329 -33.16 26.28 1.22
C VAL A 329 -33.70 25.41 0.08
N THR A 330 -34.99 25.09 0.10
CA THR A 330 -35.58 24.31 -1.00
C THR A 330 -35.69 25.15 -2.28
N PRO A 331 -35.52 24.57 -3.48
CA PRO A 331 -35.78 25.28 -4.73
C PRO A 331 -37.20 25.86 -4.80
N GLY A 332 -38.21 25.16 -4.25
CA GLY A 332 -39.57 25.67 -4.15
C GLY A 332 -39.68 27.00 -3.39
N ASP A 333 -39.01 27.11 -2.24
CA ASP A 333 -38.98 28.35 -1.45
C ASP A 333 -38.27 29.49 -2.19
N LEU A 334 -37.17 29.18 -2.89
CA LEU A 334 -36.43 30.14 -3.71
C LEU A 334 -37.29 30.64 -4.88
N VAL A 335 -38.05 29.76 -5.53
CA VAL A 335 -39.02 30.09 -6.57
C VAL A 335 -40.12 31.00 -6.02
N ALA A 336 -40.71 30.66 -4.87
CA ALA A 336 -41.77 31.45 -4.26
C ALA A 336 -41.30 32.86 -3.85
N GLU A 337 -40.09 32.97 -3.29
CA GLU A 337 -39.49 34.26 -2.93
C GLU A 337 -39.21 35.12 -4.18
N LEU A 338 -38.63 34.52 -5.22
CA LEU A 338 -38.33 35.25 -6.45
C LEU A 338 -39.61 35.67 -7.19
N ALA A 339 -40.60 34.79 -7.29
CA ALA A 339 -41.89 35.07 -7.94
C ALA A 339 -42.62 36.24 -7.28
N ARG A 340 -42.53 36.39 -5.95
CA ARG A 340 -43.11 37.53 -5.21
C ARG A 340 -42.51 38.89 -5.56
N ARG A 341 -41.29 38.92 -6.09
CA ARG A 341 -40.56 40.16 -6.41
C ARG A 341 -40.57 40.50 -7.90
N LEU A 342 -41.04 39.59 -8.75
CA LEU A 342 -41.14 39.82 -10.19
C LEU A 342 -42.42 40.60 -10.53
N PRO A 343 -42.39 41.50 -11.52
CA PRO A 343 -43.59 42.21 -11.97
C PRO A 343 -44.51 41.29 -12.78
N GLY A 344 -45.82 41.34 -12.52
CA GLY A 344 -46.85 40.62 -13.27
C GLY A 344 -47.75 39.74 -12.39
N GLY A 345 -48.66 39.00 -13.04
CA GLY A 345 -49.57 38.07 -12.35
C GLY A 345 -48.90 36.74 -11.96
N PRO A 346 -49.38 36.06 -10.90
CA PRO A 346 -48.73 34.87 -10.33
C PRO A 346 -48.37 33.74 -11.32
N PRO A 347 -49.23 33.36 -12.29
CA PRO A 347 -48.89 32.29 -13.22
C PRO A 347 -47.64 32.60 -14.06
N ARG A 348 -47.44 33.87 -14.42
CA ARG A 348 -46.28 34.32 -15.21
C ARG A 348 -45.04 34.45 -14.34
N THR A 349 -45.16 35.03 -13.14
CA THR A 349 -44.01 35.25 -12.26
C THR A 349 -43.47 33.94 -11.69
N THR A 350 -44.34 33.00 -11.31
CA THR A 350 -43.92 31.66 -10.87
C THR A 350 -43.21 30.91 -11.99
N ALA A 351 -43.77 30.86 -13.21
CA ALA A 351 -43.12 30.19 -14.33
C ALA A 351 -41.75 30.80 -14.70
N ALA A 352 -41.61 32.12 -14.57
CA ALA A 352 -40.33 32.80 -14.77
C ALA A 352 -39.32 32.47 -13.67
N ALA A 353 -39.75 32.48 -12.40
CA ALA A 353 -38.92 32.14 -11.26
C ALA A 353 -38.46 30.67 -11.29
N THR A 354 -39.36 29.73 -11.59
CA THR A 354 -39.03 28.30 -11.76
C THR A 354 -37.96 28.10 -12.82
N ARG A 355 -38.11 28.74 -13.99
CA ARG A 355 -37.10 28.65 -15.05
C ARG A 355 -35.75 29.21 -14.60
N TYR A 356 -35.75 30.36 -13.92
CA TYR A 356 -34.52 31.00 -13.47
C TYR A 356 -33.80 30.18 -12.39
N VAL A 357 -34.51 29.71 -11.37
CA VAL A 357 -33.93 28.82 -10.33
C VAL A 357 -33.44 27.51 -10.95
N GLY A 358 -34.19 26.96 -11.92
CA GLY A 358 -33.77 25.80 -12.70
C GLY A 358 -32.41 26.02 -13.39
N GLN A 359 -32.22 27.17 -14.05
CA GLN A 359 -30.93 27.52 -14.67
C GLN A 359 -29.78 27.63 -13.64
N VAL A 360 -30.06 28.14 -12.44
CA VAL A 360 -29.06 28.24 -11.36
C VAL A 360 -28.67 26.86 -10.82
N LEU A 361 -29.64 25.94 -10.70
CA LEU A 361 -29.41 24.54 -10.35
C LEU A 361 -28.59 23.82 -11.43
N ASP A 362 -28.98 23.98 -12.70
CA ASP A 362 -28.30 23.34 -13.82
C ASP A 362 -26.87 23.90 -14.04
N ALA A 363 -26.63 25.15 -13.64
CA ALA A 363 -25.27 25.71 -13.58
C ALA A 363 -24.40 25.05 -12.50
N GLY A 364 -25.01 24.48 -11.45
CA GLY A 364 -24.35 23.84 -10.32
C GLY A 364 -24.04 24.78 -9.15
N LEU A 365 -24.62 25.99 -9.12
CA LEU A 365 -24.40 26.93 -8.02
C LEU A 365 -25.11 26.50 -6.72
N LEU A 366 -26.23 25.80 -6.88
CA LEU A 366 -27.00 25.22 -5.78
C LEU A 366 -26.79 23.71 -5.77
N LEU A 367 -26.19 23.21 -4.69
CA LEU A 367 -25.92 21.79 -4.47
C LEU A 367 -26.94 21.24 -3.49
N ALA A 368 -27.55 20.09 -3.78
CA ALA A 368 -28.45 19.42 -2.85
C ALA A 368 -27.70 19.12 -1.54
N VAL A 369 -28.35 19.37 -0.41
CA VAL A 369 -27.84 18.96 0.90
C VAL A 369 -28.01 17.45 1.00
N GLU A 370 -26.89 16.73 1.13
CA GLU A 370 -26.94 15.28 1.31
C GLU A 370 -27.68 14.93 2.62
N PRO A 371 -28.62 13.98 2.59
CA PRO A 371 -29.45 13.67 3.75
C PRO A 371 -28.71 12.91 4.85
N VAL A 372 -27.53 12.37 4.56
CA VAL A 372 -26.76 11.47 5.41
C VAL A 372 -25.28 11.82 5.32
N ASP A 373 -24.57 11.78 6.44
CA ASP A 373 -23.11 11.96 6.47
C ASP A 373 -22.41 10.82 5.71
N PRO A 374 -21.55 11.12 4.71
CA PRO A 374 -20.76 10.10 4.02
C PRO A 374 -19.95 9.16 4.94
N GLN A 375 -19.50 9.65 6.11
CA GLN A 375 -18.75 8.88 7.11
C GLN A 375 -19.64 7.99 7.99
N ASP A 376 -20.96 8.13 7.92
CA ASP A 376 -21.89 7.40 8.77
C ASP A 376 -21.83 5.88 8.50
N PRO A 377 -21.47 5.04 9.48
CA PRO A 377 -21.44 3.59 9.30
C PRO A 377 -22.81 3.01 8.93
N GLN A 378 -23.91 3.65 9.35
CA GLN A 378 -25.30 3.25 9.09
C GLN A 378 -25.95 4.01 7.92
N ALA A 379 -25.14 4.60 7.04
CA ALA A 379 -25.67 5.49 6.00
C ALA A 379 -26.75 4.87 5.09
N VAL A 380 -26.69 3.56 4.84
CA VAL A 380 -27.73 2.85 4.06
C VAL A 380 -29.07 2.90 4.78
N ARG A 381 -29.06 2.58 6.08
CA ARG A 381 -30.25 2.61 6.93
C ARG A 381 -30.82 4.01 7.06
N HIS A 382 -29.99 4.99 7.37
CA HIS A 382 -30.45 6.37 7.52
C HIS A 382 -30.94 6.99 6.20
N LEU A 383 -30.38 6.57 5.05
CA LEU A 383 -30.91 6.95 3.74
C LEU A 383 -32.28 6.32 3.50
N ALA A 384 -32.47 5.05 3.88
CA ALA A 384 -33.78 4.39 3.79
C ALA A 384 -34.84 5.14 4.62
N ASP A 385 -34.53 5.46 5.87
CA ASP A 385 -35.43 6.21 6.76
C ASP A 385 -35.77 7.59 6.19
N TRP A 386 -34.80 8.24 5.54
CA TRP A 386 -35.03 9.51 4.86
C TRP A 386 -35.95 9.36 3.64
N LEU A 387 -35.74 8.34 2.81
CA LEU A 387 -36.60 8.07 1.65
C LEU A 387 -38.05 7.76 2.03
N ASP A 388 -38.25 7.02 3.11
CA ASP A 388 -39.59 6.71 3.63
C ASP A 388 -40.35 8.00 4.00
N ARG A 389 -39.68 8.91 4.72
CA ARG A 389 -40.24 10.24 5.06
C ARG A 389 -40.56 11.10 3.83
N HIS A 390 -39.92 10.83 2.70
CA HIS A 390 -40.16 11.51 1.42
C HIS A 390 -41.06 10.69 0.47
N HIS A 391 -41.84 9.75 1.00
CA HIS A 391 -42.82 8.94 0.26
C HIS A 391 -42.21 8.09 -0.86
N ARG A 392 -40.98 7.61 -0.66
CA ARG A 392 -40.27 6.68 -1.56
C ARG A 392 -40.11 5.29 -0.94
N GLY A 393 -41.21 4.78 -0.37
CA GLY A 393 -41.26 3.51 0.38
C GLY A 393 -40.62 2.33 -0.36
N ASP A 394 -40.94 2.13 -1.64
CA ASP A 394 -40.37 1.01 -2.42
C ASP A 394 -38.83 1.03 -2.48
N LEU A 395 -38.22 2.22 -2.58
CA LEU A 395 -36.75 2.35 -2.58
C LEU A 395 -36.19 2.24 -1.16
N ALA A 396 -36.91 2.75 -0.16
CA ALA A 396 -36.56 2.61 1.24
C ALA A 396 -36.49 1.12 1.63
N ASP A 397 -37.50 0.32 1.28
CA ASP A 397 -37.55 -1.12 1.55
C ASP A 397 -36.37 -1.87 0.90
N LEU A 398 -35.97 -1.49 -0.32
CA LEU A 398 -34.80 -2.05 -0.98
C LEU A 398 -33.50 -1.72 -0.21
N LEU A 399 -33.35 -0.49 0.28
CA LEU A 399 -32.19 -0.10 1.09
C LEU A 399 -32.17 -0.79 2.46
N VAL A 400 -33.33 -0.96 3.10
CA VAL A 400 -33.48 -1.76 4.32
C VAL A 400 -33.01 -3.19 4.08
N ALA A 401 -33.45 -3.82 2.99
CA ALA A 401 -33.03 -5.16 2.63
C ALA A 401 -31.51 -5.24 2.34
N ILE A 402 -30.94 -4.25 1.65
CA ILE A 402 -29.49 -4.15 1.42
C ILE A 402 -28.72 -4.10 2.74
N ASP A 403 -29.17 -3.26 3.67
CA ASP A 403 -28.55 -3.09 4.98
C ASP A 403 -28.59 -4.38 5.82
N GLU A 404 -29.74 -5.06 5.86
CA GLU A 404 -29.91 -6.34 6.57
C GLU A 404 -29.05 -7.46 5.96
N GLN A 405 -29.10 -7.61 4.63
CA GLN A 405 -28.31 -8.60 3.91
C GLN A 405 -26.81 -8.37 4.08
N THR A 406 -26.38 -7.11 4.08
CA THR A 406 -24.99 -6.72 4.29
C THR A 406 -24.56 -7.01 5.72
N SER A 407 -25.30 -6.51 6.72
CA SER A 407 -24.95 -6.66 8.14
C SER A 407 -24.95 -8.13 8.58
N GLY A 408 -25.87 -8.94 8.03
CA GLY A 408 -25.93 -10.38 8.28
C GLY A 408 -24.86 -11.21 7.54
N PHE A 409 -24.16 -10.64 6.55
CA PHE A 409 -23.26 -11.40 5.67
C PHE A 409 -22.10 -12.08 6.40
N GLY A 410 -21.57 -11.44 7.45
CA GLY A 410 -20.44 -11.97 8.23
C GLY A 410 -20.75 -13.32 8.89
N ALA A 411 -22.02 -13.61 9.19
CA ALA A 411 -22.47 -14.85 9.81
C ALA A 411 -22.77 -15.99 8.79
N VAL A 412 -22.78 -15.70 7.49
CA VAL A 412 -23.15 -16.67 6.45
C VAL A 412 -22.03 -17.70 6.26
N ALA A 413 -22.39 -18.99 6.27
CA ALA A 413 -21.47 -20.10 6.04
C ALA A 413 -20.90 -20.10 4.60
N ALA A 414 -19.69 -20.65 4.40
CA ALA A 414 -19.00 -20.60 3.11
C ALA A 414 -19.84 -21.03 1.90
N GLY A 415 -20.62 -22.12 2.04
CA GLY A 415 -21.44 -22.68 0.96
C GLY A 415 -22.58 -21.76 0.48
N ASP A 416 -23.14 -20.95 1.39
CA ASP A 416 -24.31 -20.10 1.10
C ASP A 416 -23.93 -18.66 0.71
N ARG A 417 -22.67 -18.26 0.93
CA ARG A 417 -22.18 -16.90 0.66
C ARG A 417 -22.33 -16.49 -0.80
N ALA A 418 -22.09 -17.40 -1.75
CA ALA A 418 -22.27 -17.10 -3.17
C ALA A 418 -23.72 -16.74 -3.52
N ALA A 419 -24.68 -17.47 -2.94
CA ALA A 419 -26.11 -17.19 -3.11
C ALA A 419 -26.52 -15.90 -2.40
N ALA A 420 -25.99 -15.64 -1.20
CA ALA A 420 -26.22 -14.40 -0.46
C ALA A 420 -25.72 -13.16 -1.23
N LEU A 421 -24.51 -13.22 -1.81
CA LEU A 421 -23.98 -12.16 -2.68
C LEU A 421 -24.80 -11.99 -3.95
N GLY A 422 -25.31 -13.08 -4.51
CA GLY A 422 -26.24 -13.06 -5.65
C GLY A 422 -27.51 -12.28 -5.34
N ARG A 423 -28.17 -12.62 -4.23
CA ARG A 423 -29.38 -11.92 -3.75
C ARG A 423 -29.11 -10.44 -3.48
N LEU A 424 -28.01 -10.12 -2.79
CA LEU A 424 -27.63 -8.73 -2.52
C LEU A 424 -27.35 -7.95 -3.81
N ARG A 425 -26.70 -8.57 -4.80
CA ARG A 425 -26.51 -7.97 -6.13
C ARG A 425 -27.84 -7.70 -6.82
N ASP A 426 -28.77 -8.64 -6.77
CA ASP A 426 -30.09 -8.46 -7.36
C ASP A 426 -30.87 -7.32 -6.68
N THR A 427 -30.81 -7.22 -5.34
CA THR A 427 -31.44 -6.11 -4.60
C THR A 427 -30.81 -4.76 -4.95
N TRP A 428 -29.48 -4.67 -5.05
CA TRP A 428 -28.79 -3.47 -5.55
C TRP A 428 -29.20 -3.11 -6.98
N ARG A 429 -29.29 -4.09 -7.87
CA ARG A 429 -29.73 -3.87 -9.25
C ARG A 429 -31.17 -3.35 -9.31
N SER A 430 -32.07 -3.87 -8.47
CA SER A 430 -33.43 -3.35 -8.35
C SER A 430 -33.46 -1.90 -7.86
N ALA A 431 -32.64 -1.53 -6.88
CA ALA A 431 -32.54 -0.15 -6.41
C ALA A 431 -32.03 0.79 -7.52
N TYR A 432 -31.03 0.37 -8.30
CA TYR A 432 -30.52 1.11 -9.46
C TYR A 432 -31.59 1.28 -10.54
N GLN A 433 -32.32 0.21 -10.87
CA GLN A 433 -33.39 0.25 -11.83
C GLN A 433 -34.53 1.19 -11.40
N ALA A 434 -34.85 1.23 -10.11
CA ALA A 434 -35.90 2.10 -9.55
C ALA A 434 -35.59 3.59 -9.70
N VAL A 435 -34.31 3.97 -9.89
CA VAL A 435 -33.88 5.36 -10.14
C VAL A 435 -33.40 5.59 -11.58
N GLY A 436 -33.60 4.62 -12.48
CA GLY A 436 -33.21 4.72 -13.89
C GLY A 436 -31.70 4.65 -14.15
N LEU A 437 -30.91 4.16 -13.20
CA LEU A 437 -29.46 3.98 -13.39
C LEU A 437 -29.13 2.64 -14.05
N PRO A 438 -28.16 2.59 -14.99
CA PRO A 438 -27.64 1.34 -15.51
C PRO A 438 -26.85 0.59 -14.43
N TRP A 439 -27.00 -0.73 -14.39
CA TRP A 439 -26.16 -1.59 -13.56
C TRP A 439 -24.74 -1.68 -14.14
N TYR A 440 -23.74 -1.66 -13.27
CA TYR A 440 -22.35 -1.95 -13.61
C TYR A 440 -21.83 -3.01 -12.63
N ASP A 441 -21.00 -3.95 -13.11
CA ASP A 441 -20.58 -5.08 -12.29
C ASP A 441 -19.49 -4.64 -11.29
N ALA A 442 -19.91 -4.43 -10.04
CA ALA A 442 -19.06 -4.02 -8.94
C ALA A 442 -19.21 -4.95 -7.72
N PRO A 443 -18.20 -5.00 -6.83
CA PRO A 443 -18.38 -5.61 -5.51
C PRO A 443 -19.54 -4.93 -4.77
N VAL A 444 -20.48 -5.71 -4.23
CA VAL A 444 -21.68 -5.16 -3.57
C VAL A 444 -21.46 -4.80 -2.09
N LEU A 445 -20.40 -5.35 -1.50
CA LEU A 445 -19.96 -5.07 -0.12
C LEU A 445 -18.44 -5.14 -0.01
N ALA A 446 -17.91 -4.60 1.06
CA ALA A 446 -16.57 -4.84 1.58
C ALA A 446 -16.67 -5.65 2.88
N GLU A 447 -15.69 -6.50 3.18
CA GLU A 447 -15.65 -7.29 4.41
C GLU A 447 -14.23 -7.24 5.00
N ASP A 448 -14.13 -6.82 6.25
CA ASP A 448 -12.93 -6.89 7.07
C ASP A 448 -13.17 -7.87 8.23
N VAL A 449 -12.11 -8.58 8.63
CA VAL A 449 -12.19 -9.58 9.71
C VAL A 449 -11.22 -9.17 10.81
N ALA A 450 -11.73 -9.00 12.01
CA ALA A 450 -10.98 -8.54 13.16
C ALA A 450 -10.93 -9.58 14.28
N LEU A 451 -9.90 -9.49 15.10
CA LEU A 451 -9.81 -10.11 16.42
C LEU A 451 -10.09 -9.01 17.44
N PRO A 452 -11.22 -9.08 18.17
CA PRO A 452 -11.61 -8.04 19.12
C PRO A 452 -10.64 -7.93 20.31
N GLU A 453 -10.03 -9.04 20.71
CA GLU A 453 -9.11 -9.09 21.83
C GLU A 453 -7.73 -8.54 21.44
N PRO A 454 -7.10 -7.70 22.31
CA PRO A 454 -5.78 -7.17 22.02
C PRO A 454 -4.69 -8.22 22.13
N VAL A 455 -3.69 -8.13 21.25
CA VAL A 455 -2.50 -8.98 21.22
C VAL A 455 -1.39 -8.34 22.05
N ARG A 456 -0.70 -9.12 22.88
CA ARG A 456 0.51 -8.68 23.58
C ARG A 456 1.72 -8.84 22.67
N LEU A 457 2.41 -7.74 22.40
CA LEU A 457 3.57 -7.70 21.53
C LEU A 457 4.84 -7.82 22.38
N GLY A 458 5.29 -9.07 22.54
CA GLY A 458 6.47 -9.48 23.29
C GLY A 458 7.71 -9.70 22.42
N ARG A 459 8.61 -10.55 22.91
CA ARG A 459 9.87 -10.90 22.23
C ARG A 459 9.62 -11.54 20.87
N SER A 460 8.70 -12.50 20.80
CA SER A 460 8.32 -13.19 19.55
C SER A 460 7.83 -12.25 18.44
N TYR A 461 7.33 -11.06 18.80
CA TYR A 461 6.89 -10.00 17.88
C TYR A 461 7.97 -8.96 17.58
N GLY A 462 9.22 -9.20 17.98
CA GLY A 462 10.35 -8.33 17.67
C GLY A 462 10.41 -7.05 18.50
N ARG A 463 9.91 -7.06 19.75
CA ARG A 463 9.87 -5.88 20.64
C ARG A 463 11.21 -5.14 20.73
N ALA A 464 12.32 -5.85 20.92
CA ALA A 464 13.65 -5.22 21.02
C ALA A 464 14.05 -4.47 19.73
N ALA A 465 13.75 -5.04 18.56
CA ALA A 465 13.98 -4.40 17.28
C ALA A 465 13.03 -3.20 17.08
N ALA A 466 11.77 -3.33 17.52
CA ALA A 466 10.78 -2.26 17.43
C ALA A 466 11.20 -0.99 18.21
N ASP A 467 11.83 -1.16 19.38
CA ASP A 467 12.37 -0.05 20.18
C ASP A 467 13.47 0.76 19.44
N ARG A 468 14.04 0.22 18.36
CA ARG A 468 15.02 0.92 17.52
C ARG A 468 14.40 1.66 16.33
N LEU A 469 13.13 1.42 15.99
CA LEU A 469 12.45 2.13 14.89
C LEU A 469 12.56 3.66 15.00
N PRO A 470 12.43 4.29 16.20
CA PRO A 470 12.57 5.73 16.31
C PRO A 470 13.94 6.28 15.89
N ARG A 471 15.01 5.48 15.98
CA ARG A 471 16.35 5.87 15.52
C ARG A 471 16.41 6.07 14.01
N LEU A 472 15.55 5.39 13.25
CA LEU A 472 15.47 5.52 11.79
C LEU A 472 14.61 6.70 11.35
N ALA A 473 13.87 7.37 12.25
CA ALA A 473 12.90 8.38 11.87
C ALA A 473 13.53 9.52 11.04
N GLY A 474 14.72 10.02 11.43
CA GLY A 474 15.38 11.08 10.66
C GLY A 474 15.90 10.63 9.30
N LEU A 475 16.38 9.38 9.20
CA LEU A 475 16.77 8.78 7.91
C LEU A 475 15.54 8.63 6.99
N VAL A 476 14.43 8.10 7.53
CA VAL A 476 13.17 7.93 6.80
C VAL A 476 12.63 9.28 6.32
N GLU A 477 12.62 10.28 7.19
CA GLU A 477 12.16 11.62 6.86
C GLU A 477 13.02 12.28 5.77
N LEU A 478 14.34 12.14 5.85
CA LEU A 478 15.25 12.69 4.83
C LEU A 478 14.93 12.14 3.42
N PHE A 479 14.50 10.89 3.31
CA PHE A 479 14.14 10.24 2.04
C PHE A 479 12.64 10.29 1.72
N ASP A 480 11.86 11.07 2.46
CA ASP A 480 10.44 11.26 2.18
C ASP A 480 10.22 12.08 0.89
N GLN A 481 9.46 11.50 -0.03
CA GLN A 481 9.20 12.12 -1.32
C GLN A 481 8.22 13.29 -1.25
N TYR A 482 7.55 13.52 -0.11
CA TYR A 482 6.75 14.72 0.10
C TYR A 482 7.56 15.94 0.55
N LEU A 483 8.84 15.80 0.94
CA LEU A 483 9.67 16.96 1.29
C LEU A 483 9.90 17.94 0.12
N PRO A 484 10.24 17.49 -1.11
CA PRO A 484 10.31 18.38 -2.26
C PRO A 484 8.98 19.10 -2.52
N LEU A 485 7.84 18.42 -2.43
CA LEU A 485 6.53 19.04 -2.61
C LEU A 485 6.28 20.14 -1.58
N ARG A 486 6.50 19.84 -0.29
CA ARG A 486 6.33 20.80 0.79
C ARG A 486 7.15 22.07 0.57
N ARG A 487 8.37 21.91 0.04
CA ARG A 487 9.22 23.05 -0.31
C ARG A 487 8.73 23.82 -1.54
N LEU A 488 8.30 23.12 -2.58
CA LEU A 488 7.71 23.72 -3.78
C LEU A 488 6.44 24.51 -3.46
N VAL A 489 5.56 23.99 -2.58
CA VAL A 489 4.38 24.70 -2.06
C VAL A 489 4.78 26.03 -1.45
N ARG A 490 5.77 26.02 -0.54
CA ARG A 490 6.29 27.24 0.08
C ARG A 490 6.83 28.23 -0.94
N ASP A 491 7.68 27.76 -1.86
CA ASP A 491 8.33 28.64 -2.83
C ASP A 491 7.32 29.27 -3.81
N ARG A 492 6.32 28.50 -4.28
CA ARG A 492 5.20 29.03 -5.08
C ARG A 492 4.34 30.01 -4.31
N PHE A 493 4.03 29.70 -3.05
CA PHE A 493 3.24 30.58 -2.20
C PHE A 493 3.91 31.94 -2.00
N VAL A 494 5.20 31.94 -1.64
CA VAL A 494 5.98 33.18 -1.44
C VAL A 494 6.14 33.95 -2.75
N ALA A 495 6.31 33.28 -3.89
CA ALA A 495 6.37 33.95 -5.19
C ALA A 495 5.07 34.71 -5.52
N ARG A 496 3.91 34.17 -5.12
CA ARG A 496 2.60 34.78 -5.39
C ARG A 496 2.18 35.81 -4.33
N TYR A 497 2.37 35.51 -3.05
CA TYR A 497 1.82 36.30 -1.94
C TYR A 497 2.88 37.06 -1.13
N GLY A 498 4.17 36.84 -1.41
CA GLY A 498 5.28 37.44 -0.67
C GLY A 498 5.60 36.72 0.65
N VAL A 499 6.75 37.07 1.24
CA VAL A 499 7.17 36.55 2.55
C VAL A 499 6.25 37.10 3.64
N GLY A 500 5.66 36.21 4.45
CA GLY A 500 4.67 36.61 5.46
C GLY A 500 3.28 36.85 4.86
N GLY A 501 3.13 36.64 3.55
CA GLY A 501 1.87 36.81 2.83
C GLY A 501 0.78 35.87 3.32
N ARG A 502 -0.46 36.25 3.00
CA ARG A 502 -1.68 35.52 3.31
C ARG A 502 -2.48 35.28 2.05
N CYS A 503 -3.04 34.08 1.93
CA CYS A 503 -4.07 33.72 0.98
C CYS A 503 -5.34 33.46 1.80
N GLU A 504 -6.38 34.28 1.58
CA GLU A 504 -7.57 34.24 2.44
C GLU A 504 -8.31 32.89 2.38
N ARG A 505 -8.27 32.20 1.24
CA ARG A 505 -8.87 30.87 1.09
C ARG A 505 -7.86 29.90 0.52
N ALA A 506 -7.65 28.77 1.17
CA ALA A 506 -6.74 27.73 0.71
C ALA A 506 -7.07 27.27 -0.73
N ALA A 507 -8.36 27.24 -1.08
CA ALA A 507 -8.84 26.91 -2.43
C ALA A 507 -8.27 27.82 -3.54
N ASP A 508 -7.93 29.08 -3.22
CA ASP A 508 -7.38 30.04 -4.19
C ASP A 508 -5.91 29.75 -4.55
N PHE A 509 -5.27 28.80 -3.85
CA PHE A 509 -3.92 28.31 -4.15
C PHE A 509 -3.90 26.95 -4.87
N SER A 510 -5.07 26.40 -5.21
CA SER A 510 -5.16 25.07 -5.81
C SER A 510 -4.48 24.96 -7.17
N THR A 511 -4.51 26.01 -7.99
CA THR A 511 -3.87 26.02 -9.31
C THR A 511 -2.36 25.86 -9.19
N GLU A 512 -1.73 26.52 -8.21
CA GLU A 512 -0.32 26.35 -7.88
C GLU A 512 -0.05 24.93 -7.38
N MET A 513 -0.93 24.35 -6.57
CA MET A 513 -0.80 22.96 -6.11
C MET A 513 -0.77 21.96 -7.27
N SER A 514 -1.63 22.13 -8.28
CA SER A 514 -1.66 21.27 -9.46
C SER A 514 -0.35 21.36 -10.26
N GLN A 515 0.31 22.53 -10.28
CA GLN A 515 1.64 22.70 -10.88
C GLN A 515 2.74 22.07 -10.02
N VAL A 516 2.69 22.23 -8.71
CA VAL A 516 3.61 21.59 -7.75
C VAL A 516 3.59 20.07 -7.92
N TRP A 517 2.41 19.49 -8.15
CA TRP A 517 2.28 18.06 -8.38
C TRP A 517 2.95 17.60 -9.68
N ARG A 518 2.83 18.36 -10.77
CA ARG A 518 3.56 18.05 -12.02
C ARG A 518 5.07 18.09 -11.84
N ALA A 519 5.56 18.93 -10.93
CA ALA A 519 6.96 19.02 -10.53
C ALA A 519 7.37 18.04 -9.40
N TYR A 520 6.54 17.05 -9.03
CA TYR A 520 6.81 16.14 -7.90
C TYR A 520 8.17 15.45 -7.95
N ASN A 521 8.62 15.07 -9.15
CA ASN A 521 9.90 14.38 -9.34
C ASN A 521 11.09 15.33 -9.49
N LEU A 522 10.95 16.64 -9.28
CA LEU A 522 12.03 17.60 -9.53
C LEU A 522 13.32 17.25 -8.75
N VAL A 523 13.17 16.73 -7.53
CA VAL A 523 14.28 16.17 -6.74
C VAL A 523 14.00 14.71 -6.43
N SER A 524 14.80 13.81 -7.00
CA SER A 524 14.63 12.39 -6.77
C SER A 524 15.03 11.98 -5.34
N PRO A 525 14.55 10.81 -4.86
CA PRO A 525 15.06 10.23 -3.61
C PRO A 525 16.58 10.01 -3.62
N SER A 526 17.20 9.86 -4.79
CA SER A 526 18.65 9.67 -4.91
C SER A 526 19.45 10.97 -4.86
N GLY A 527 18.79 12.12 -4.66
CA GLY A 527 19.43 13.42 -4.66
C GLY A 527 19.80 13.93 -6.06
N VAL A 528 19.13 13.42 -7.11
CA VAL A 528 19.33 13.90 -8.48
C VAL A 528 18.24 14.92 -8.81
N ILE A 529 18.64 16.09 -9.30
CA ILE A 529 17.72 17.08 -9.83
C ILE A 529 17.37 16.68 -11.26
N ASN A 530 16.08 16.49 -11.52
CA ASN A 530 15.61 16.13 -12.85
C ASN A 530 15.55 17.40 -13.73
N PRO A 531 16.24 17.44 -14.89
CA PRO A 531 16.45 18.65 -15.66
C PRO A 531 15.25 19.01 -16.54
N ASP A 532 14.03 18.76 -16.08
CA ASP A 532 12.82 19.10 -16.84
C ASP A 532 12.79 20.61 -17.12
N PRO A 533 12.94 21.05 -18.38
CA PRO A 533 12.99 22.47 -18.71
C PRO A 533 11.74 23.24 -18.30
N GLU A 534 10.58 22.56 -18.20
CA GLU A 534 9.32 23.18 -17.75
C GLU A 534 9.40 23.65 -16.28
N PHE A 535 10.22 22.98 -15.46
CA PHE A 535 10.27 23.20 -14.00
C PHE A 535 11.66 23.67 -13.52
N ALA A 536 12.55 24.06 -14.43
CA ALA A 536 13.92 24.44 -14.10
C ALA A 536 14.01 25.66 -13.16
N ASP A 537 13.06 26.60 -13.30
CA ASP A 537 12.92 27.79 -12.44
C ASP A 537 12.48 27.46 -11.01
N LEU A 538 11.87 26.29 -10.79
CA LEU A 538 11.42 25.82 -9.48
C LEU A 538 12.55 25.25 -8.62
N VAL A 539 13.76 25.06 -9.16
CA VAL A 539 14.90 24.51 -8.41
C VAL A 539 15.52 25.59 -7.51
N THR A 540 15.04 25.68 -6.27
CA THR A 540 15.51 26.65 -5.27
C THR A 540 16.77 26.19 -4.51
N PRO A 541 17.52 27.09 -3.83
CA PRO A 541 18.67 26.71 -3.02
C PRO A 541 18.36 25.63 -1.96
N ALA A 542 17.19 25.68 -1.33
CA ALA A 542 16.77 24.67 -0.35
C ALA A 542 16.51 23.29 -0.99
N LEU A 543 15.99 23.24 -2.22
CA LEU A 543 15.86 21.98 -2.96
C LEU A 543 17.22 21.41 -3.38
N ARG A 544 18.16 22.28 -3.78
CA ARG A 544 19.55 21.86 -4.06
C ARG A 544 20.23 21.33 -2.80
N GLU A 545 20.07 22.01 -1.67
CA GLU A 545 20.57 21.56 -0.37
C GLU A 545 20.05 20.16 -0.01
N LEU A 546 18.73 19.95 -0.13
CA LEU A 546 18.11 18.63 0.11
C LEU A 546 18.67 17.56 -0.85
N ALA A 547 18.80 17.88 -2.14
CA ALA A 547 19.35 16.98 -3.14
C ALA A 547 20.81 16.59 -2.80
N ASP A 548 21.63 17.58 -2.44
CA ASP A 548 23.03 17.40 -2.06
C ASP A 548 23.18 16.56 -0.79
N ILE A 549 22.34 16.77 0.22
CA ILE A 549 22.34 15.96 1.45
C ILE A 549 22.05 14.49 1.11
N ARG A 550 21.00 14.23 0.32
CA ARG A 550 20.63 12.86 -0.11
C ARG A 550 21.76 12.21 -0.92
N ALA A 551 22.33 12.93 -1.88
CA ALA A 551 23.40 12.43 -2.74
C ALA A 551 24.67 12.10 -1.94
N ARG A 552 25.10 13.00 -1.03
CA ARG A 552 26.27 12.77 -0.17
C ARG A 552 26.08 11.56 0.75
N LEU A 553 24.89 11.42 1.34
CA LEU A 553 24.60 10.29 2.22
C LEU A 553 24.61 8.97 1.44
N LEU A 554 24.01 8.94 0.24
CA LEU A 554 24.04 7.75 -0.62
C LEU A 554 25.44 7.39 -1.10
N ALA A 555 26.26 8.39 -1.43
CA ALA A 555 27.66 8.18 -1.79
C ALA A 555 28.43 7.55 -0.63
N ARG A 556 28.23 8.03 0.61
CA ARG A 556 28.83 7.44 1.82
C ARG A 556 28.38 6.00 2.06
N ILE A 557 27.07 5.72 1.90
CA ILE A 557 26.52 4.36 2.03
C ILE A 557 27.16 3.42 1.00
N ARG A 558 27.26 3.85 -0.26
CA ARG A 558 27.88 3.07 -1.33
C ARG A 558 29.37 2.82 -1.08
N ALA A 559 30.09 3.82 -0.56
CA ALA A 559 31.51 3.69 -0.22
C ALA A 559 31.77 2.74 0.96
N ALA A 560 30.84 2.64 1.90
CA ALA A 560 30.93 1.74 3.04
C ALA A 560 30.52 0.29 2.72
N ALA A 561 29.81 0.07 1.60
CA ALA A 561 29.29 -1.24 1.23
C ALA A 561 30.41 -2.13 0.64
N PRO A 562 30.64 -3.35 1.18
CA PRO A 562 31.60 -4.26 0.58
C PRO A 562 31.14 -4.73 -0.79
N THR A 563 32.10 -4.88 -1.72
CA THR A 563 31.85 -5.50 -3.03
C THR A 563 31.38 -6.94 -2.82
N ASP A 564 30.29 -7.31 -3.49
CA ASP A 564 29.71 -8.67 -3.48
C ASP A 564 29.15 -9.18 -2.13
N ALA A 565 28.98 -8.30 -1.14
CA ALA A 565 28.34 -8.69 0.12
C ALA A 565 26.89 -9.15 -0.09
N VAL A 566 26.55 -10.30 0.49
CA VAL A 566 25.16 -10.82 0.56
C VAL A 566 24.29 -9.97 1.50
N GLU A 567 24.90 -9.41 2.54
CA GLU A 567 24.27 -8.59 3.56
C GLU A 567 25.19 -7.40 3.92
N PHE A 568 24.59 -6.22 4.06
CA PHE A 568 25.27 -4.99 4.45
C PHE A 568 24.54 -4.35 5.63
N SER A 569 25.27 -4.11 6.72
CA SER A 569 24.75 -3.42 7.91
C SER A 569 25.10 -1.93 7.84
N LEU A 570 24.07 -1.09 7.90
CA LEU A 570 24.19 0.35 7.90
C LEU A 570 24.89 0.82 9.19
N PRO A 571 26.02 1.54 9.10
CA PRO A 571 26.72 2.05 10.27
C PRO A 571 25.88 3.03 11.09
N GLU A 572 26.04 3.01 12.42
CA GLU A 572 25.34 3.91 13.35
C GLU A 572 25.61 5.39 13.02
N GLU A 573 26.85 5.74 12.64
CA GLU A 573 27.16 7.12 12.26
C GLU A 573 26.35 7.60 11.07
N ILE A 574 26.04 6.74 10.09
CA ILE A 574 25.26 7.14 8.91
C ILE A 574 23.82 7.47 9.31
N VAL A 575 23.22 6.67 10.19
CA VAL A 575 21.85 6.90 10.68
C VAL A 575 21.77 8.18 11.51
N ARG A 576 22.72 8.38 12.43
CA ARG A 576 22.82 9.60 13.24
C ARG A 576 23.03 10.84 12.38
N ASP A 577 23.96 10.78 11.43
CA ASP A 577 24.29 11.90 10.56
C ASP A 577 23.12 12.26 9.64
N ALA A 578 22.29 11.30 9.21
CA ALA A 578 21.08 11.56 8.44
C ALA A 578 20.09 12.43 9.21
N SER A 579 19.86 12.11 10.49
CA SER A 579 19.00 12.91 11.38
C SER A 579 19.57 14.31 11.62
N ALA A 580 20.89 14.42 11.82
CA ALA A 580 21.56 15.71 12.04
C ALA A 580 21.61 16.59 10.78
N ALA A 581 21.56 15.98 9.60
CA ALA A 581 21.59 16.68 8.32
C ALA A 581 20.20 17.15 7.85
N LEU A 582 19.12 16.86 8.58
CA LEU A 582 17.80 17.34 8.22
C LEU A 582 17.77 18.87 8.19
N PRO A 583 17.30 19.50 7.10
CA PRO A 583 17.16 20.95 7.05
C PRO A 583 16.24 21.45 8.17
N ALA A 584 16.57 22.62 8.74
CA ALA A 584 15.82 23.21 9.86
C ALA A 584 14.31 23.29 9.57
N TRP A 585 13.95 23.73 8.36
CA TRP A 585 12.57 23.83 7.91
C TRP A 585 11.84 22.48 8.03
N VAL A 586 12.48 21.36 7.68
CA VAL A 586 11.90 20.00 7.78
C VAL A 586 11.45 19.70 9.22
N THR A 587 12.36 19.89 10.19
CA THR A 587 12.14 19.57 11.61
C THR A 587 11.19 20.52 12.34
N ALA A 588 10.85 21.67 11.75
CA ALA A 588 9.98 22.66 12.37
C ALA A 588 8.55 22.14 12.59
N ARG A 589 8.08 21.23 11.73
CA ARG A 589 6.75 20.59 11.83
C ARG A 589 6.86 19.23 12.52
N PRO A 590 5.80 18.78 13.23
CA PRO A 590 5.73 17.41 13.73
C PRO A 590 5.65 16.43 12.54
N ALA A 591 6.09 15.19 12.77
CA ALA A 591 6.06 14.13 11.77
C ALA A 591 5.69 12.79 12.41
N SER A 592 5.06 11.91 11.63
CA SER A 592 4.78 10.54 12.04
C SER A 592 4.91 9.59 10.86
N TYR A 593 5.54 8.45 11.09
CA TYR A 593 5.78 7.41 10.08
C TYR A 593 5.26 6.06 10.55
N ALA A 594 4.50 5.39 9.70
CA ALA A 594 4.03 4.02 9.91
C ALA A 594 5.00 3.02 9.26
N PHE A 595 5.67 2.24 10.09
CA PHE A 595 6.55 1.14 9.69
C PHE A 595 5.75 -0.15 9.60
N PHE A 596 5.69 -0.72 8.41
CA PHE A 596 5.06 -2.00 8.13
C PHE A 596 6.14 -3.06 8.26
N VAL A 597 6.11 -3.80 9.35
CA VAL A 597 7.22 -4.66 9.74
C VAL A 597 6.76 -6.07 10.08
N GLN A 598 7.56 -7.07 9.76
CA GLN A 598 7.26 -8.46 10.03
C GLN A 598 8.27 -9.02 11.02
N PRO A 599 7.84 -9.55 12.18
CA PRO A 599 8.74 -10.30 13.04
C PRO A 599 9.25 -11.53 12.27
N ALA A 600 10.55 -11.76 12.35
CA ALA A 600 11.21 -12.89 11.74
C ALA A 600 12.19 -13.52 12.71
N ARG A 601 12.28 -14.85 12.72
CA ARG A 601 13.32 -15.57 13.45
C ARG A 601 14.27 -16.21 12.47
N ARG A 602 15.58 -16.00 12.66
CA ARG A 602 16.63 -16.65 11.88
C ARG A 602 17.68 -17.19 12.83
N ASP A 603 17.85 -18.51 12.85
CA ASP A 603 18.72 -19.21 13.80
C ASP A 603 18.37 -18.83 15.26
N TYR A 604 19.18 -17.99 15.89
CA TYR A 604 18.97 -17.47 17.25
C TYR A 604 18.60 -15.98 17.31
N ASP A 605 18.59 -15.29 16.16
CA ASP A 605 18.32 -13.85 16.08
C ASP A 605 16.83 -13.57 15.87
N ASP A 606 16.29 -12.71 16.73
CA ASP A 606 14.97 -12.10 16.55
C ASP A 606 15.13 -10.83 15.71
N LEU A 607 14.53 -10.83 14.52
CA LEU A 607 14.62 -9.77 13.53
C LEU A 607 13.26 -9.12 13.33
N LEU A 608 13.29 -7.90 12.81
CA LEU A 608 12.09 -7.19 12.37
C LEU A 608 12.30 -6.63 10.96
N VAL A 609 11.50 -7.11 10.02
CA VAL A 609 11.73 -6.95 8.58
C VAL A 609 10.79 -5.91 8.01
N LEU A 610 11.34 -4.86 7.42
CA LEU A 610 10.58 -3.75 6.85
C LEU A 610 10.01 -4.11 5.48
N ASN A 611 8.69 -3.98 5.35
CA ASN A 611 7.98 -4.05 4.07
C ASN A 611 7.87 -2.67 3.44
N HIS A 612 7.27 -1.74 4.17
CA HIS A 612 6.95 -0.40 3.69
C HIS A 612 7.05 0.62 4.81
N VAL A 613 7.30 1.88 4.44
CA VAL A 613 7.11 3.01 5.34
C VAL A 613 6.13 3.95 4.68
N TYR A 614 5.02 4.21 5.38
CA TYR A 614 3.97 5.11 4.94
C TYR A 614 3.71 6.25 5.93
N ALA A 615 2.78 7.13 5.61
CA ALA A 615 2.31 8.18 6.52
C ALA A 615 1.82 7.55 7.83
N GLY A 616 2.25 8.12 8.96
CA GLY A 616 1.78 7.72 10.29
C GLY A 616 0.44 8.37 10.65
N TRP A 617 0.36 8.92 11.87
CA TRP A 617 -0.85 9.57 12.41
C TRP A 617 -2.09 8.67 12.50
N GLY A 618 -1.91 7.35 12.46
CA GLY A 618 -3.01 6.40 12.39
C GLY A 618 -3.62 6.18 11.00
N ARG A 619 -3.05 6.73 9.91
CA ARG A 619 -3.63 6.62 8.56
C ARG A 619 -3.96 5.18 8.13
N PHE A 620 -3.10 4.22 8.45
CA PHE A 620 -3.27 2.81 8.06
C PHE A 620 -3.95 1.94 9.12
N THR A 621 -4.43 2.59 10.17
CA THR A 621 -4.99 2.00 11.39
C THR A 621 -6.44 2.47 11.60
N SER A 622 -6.74 3.72 11.26
CA SER A 622 -7.99 4.44 11.51
C SER A 622 -9.24 3.69 11.07
N ARG A 623 -9.21 3.07 9.87
CA ARG A 623 -10.36 2.33 9.31
C ARG A 623 -10.79 1.11 10.13
N PHE A 624 -9.91 0.60 11.00
CA PHE A 624 -10.14 -0.63 11.76
C PHE A 624 -10.52 -0.37 13.22
N LEU A 625 -10.49 0.88 13.69
CA LEU A 625 -10.58 1.19 15.11
C LEU A 625 -11.89 0.72 15.75
N ASP A 626 -13.00 0.76 15.00
CA ASP A 626 -14.30 0.30 15.47
C ASP A 626 -14.45 -1.25 15.40
N LEU A 627 -13.48 -1.95 14.81
CA LEU A 627 -13.48 -3.41 14.65
C LEU A 627 -12.56 -4.13 15.66
N VAL A 628 -11.61 -3.41 16.25
CA VAL A 628 -10.59 -3.97 17.14
C VAL A 628 -10.86 -3.57 18.60
N ALA A 629 -9.88 -3.77 19.49
CA ALA A 629 -10.03 -3.52 20.92
C ALA A 629 -10.60 -2.12 21.22
N PRO A 630 -11.59 -1.98 22.13
CA PRO A 630 -12.29 -0.71 22.37
C PRO A 630 -11.40 0.48 22.74
N GLN A 631 -10.26 0.24 23.40
CA GLN A 631 -9.31 1.28 23.76
C GLN A 631 -8.51 1.86 22.58
N ALA A 632 -8.51 1.22 21.41
CA ALA A 632 -7.66 1.57 20.27
C ALA A 632 -7.87 3.02 19.81
N LYS A 633 -9.14 3.43 19.65
CA LYS A 633 -9.51 4.80 19.26
C LYS A 633 -8.94 5.84 20.23
N THR A 634 -9.15 5.63 21.53
CA THR A 634 -8.71 6.55 22.58
C THR A 634 -7.19 6.63 22.68
N GLN A 635 -6.48 5.51 22.53
CA GLN A 635 -5.01 5.48 22.55
C GLN A 635 -4.41 6.23 21.37
N LEU A 636 -4.94 6.02 20.15
CA LEU A 636 -4.47 6.73 18.97
C LEU A 636 -4.79 8.24 19.05
N ALA A 637 -5.99 8.62 19.46
CA ALA A 637 -6.35 10.03 19.66
C ALA A 637 -5.45 10.72 20.71
N ALA A 638 -5.10 10.02 21.80
CA ALA A 638 -4.15 10.52 22.79
C ALA A 638 -2.74 10.72 22.21
N GLN A 639 -2.25 9.77 21.39
CA GLN A 639 -0.94 9.86 20.76
C GLN A 639 -0.85 11.02 19.75
N ILE A 640 -1.91 11.23 18.96
CA ILE A 640 -2.01 12.36 18.02
C ILE A 640 -1.91 13.69 18.79
N ARG A 641 -2.73 13.86 19.84
CA ARG A 641 -2.73 15.08 20.67
C ARG A 641 -1.40 15.32 21.37
N ALA A 642 -0.78 14.27 21.92
CA ALA A 642 0.52 14.36 22.58
C ALA A 642 1.64 14.81 21.61
N THR A 643 1.56 14.40 20.34
CA THR A 643 2.57 14.76 19.33
C THR A 643 2.34 16.14 18.73
N ALA A 644 1.07 16.50 18.47
CA ALA A 644 0.71 17.83 17.97
C ALA A 644 1.00 18.94 19.00
N GLY A 645 0.80 18.65 20.29
CA GLY A 645 0.98 19.58 21.40
C GLY A 645 -0.36 20.03 21.99
N ARG A 646 -0.38 20.34 23.29
CA ARG A 646 -1.62 20.62 24.06
C ARG A 646 -2.45 21.79 23.54
N HIS A 647 -1.79 22.76 22.90
CA HIS A 647 -2.41 23.99 22.39
C HIS A 647 -2.56 23.98 20.86
N ALA A 648 -2.17 22.90 20.19
CA ALA A 648 -2.33 22.80 18.74
C ALA A 648 -3.81 22.65 18.39
N GLN A 649 -4.27 23.42 17.41
CA GLN A 649 -5.59 23.20 16.82
C GLN A 649 -5.42 22.17 15.70
N VAL A 650 -6.01 21.00 15.90
CA VAL A 650 -5.92 19.89 14.94
C VAL A 650 -7.30 19.57 14.40
N ALA A 651 -7.43 19.51 13.09
CA ALA A 651 -8.63 19.09 12.39
C ALA A 651 -8.37 17.88 11.50
N GLN A 652 -9.40 17.08 11.24
CA GLN A 652 -9.34 16.04 10.22
C GLN A 652 -10.08 16.45 8.96
N PHE A 653 -9.50 16.13 7.80
CA PHE A 653 -10.17 16.17 6.51
C PHE A 653 -10.56 14.73 6.12
N ARG A 654 -11.86 14.41 6.09
CA ARG A 654 -12.36 13.02 5.97
C ARG A 654 -13.25 12.73 4.75
N PRO A 655 -12.83 13.08 3.51
CA PRO A 655 -13.64 12.78 2.33
C PRO A 655 -13.74 11.26 2.09
N VAL A 656 -14.95 10.75 1.85
CA VAL A 656 -15.19 9.33 1.56
C VAL A 656 -15.13 9.03 0.06
N THR A 657 -15.71 9.90 -0.78
CA THR A 657 -15.76 9.77 -2.26
C THR A 657 -16.10 8.37 -2.76
N GLY A 658 -17.05 7.71 -2.08
CA GLY A 658 -17.48 6.35 -2.41
C GLY A 658 -16.47 5.23 -2.10
N PHE A 659 -15.35 5.51 -1.42
CA PHE A 659 -14.32 4.52 -1.13
C PHE A 659 -14.39 4.01 0.32
N ASN A 660 -14.85 2.77 0.53
CA ASN A 660 -15.02 2.18 1.87
C ASN A 660 -13.77 2.28 2.77
N ALA A 661 -12.55 2.20 2.22
CA ALA A 661 -11.34 2.27 3.02
C ALA A 661 -11.11 3.64 3.67
N ASN A 662 -11.83 4.69 3.25
CA ASN A 662 -11.81 6.01 3.86
C ASN A 662 -12.79 6.20 5.02
N LEU A 663 -13.61 5.19 5.32
CA LEU A 663 -14.46 5.23 6.50
C LEU A 663 -13.60 5.09 7.74
N HIS A 664 -13.67 6.07 8.64
CA HIS A 664 -13.00 6.01 9.93
C HIS A 664 -13.57 7.03 10.92
N PRO A 665 -13.50 6.76 12.24
CA PRO A 665 -13.98 7.70 13.24
C PRO A 665 -13.15 9.00 13.25
N LEU A 666 -13.74 10.07 13.78
CA LEU A 666 -13.04 11.29 14.15
C LEU A 666 -12.18 11.02 15.41
N LEU A 667 -10.91 11.45 15.37
CA LEU A 667 -9.84 11.21 16.34
C LEU A 667 -9.30 12.51 16.96
N VAL A 668 -9.72 13.66 16.44
CA VAL A 668 -9.36 14.99 16.95
C VAL A 668 -10.64 15.81 17.15
N ASP A 669 -10.51 17.01 17.71
CA ASP A 669 -11.65 17.79 18.18
C ASP A 669 -12.45 18.45 17.05
N HIS A 670 -11.81 18.66 15.89
CA HIS A 670 -12.39 19.39 14.76
C HIS A 670 -12.39 18.57 13.46
N GLU A 671 -13.36 18.83 12.62
CA GLU A 671 -13.43 18.36 11.24
C GLU A 671 -13.47 19.55 10.28
N VAL A 672 -12.63 19.49 9.25
CA VAL A 672 -12.64 20.45 8.16
C VAL A 672 -13.28 19.84 6.91
N GLY A 673 -14.23 20.56 6.31
CA GLY A 673 -14.98 20.09 5.17
C GLY A 673 -15.83 21.17 4.52
N GLU A 674 -16.54 20.80 3.46
CA GLU A 674 -17.36 21.76 2.69
C GLU A 674 -18.80 21.85 3.20
N ASP A 675 -19.25 20.85 3.95
CA ASP A 675 -20.59 20.80 4.51
C ASP A 675 -20.57 21.09 6.00
N GLY A 676 -21.10 22.26 6.37
CA GLY A 676 -21.15 22.73 7.76
C GLY A 676 -22.06 21.92 8.68
N ARG A 677 -22.78 20.91 8.16
CA ARG A 677 -23.54 19.95 8.98
C ARG A 677 -22.64 18.88 9.59
N TRP A 678 -21.57 18.52 8.88
CA TRP A 678 -20.66 17.42 9.24
C TRP A 678 -19.31 17.96 9.72
N ALA A 679 -18.85 19.06 9.13
CA ALA A 679 -17.64 19.76 9.52
C ALA A 679 -17.95 21.02 10.32
N ASP A 680 -17.34 21.17 11.49
CA ASP A 680 -17.44 22.40 12.28
C ASP A 680 -16.52 23.51 11.75
N LEU A 681 -15.49 23.15 10.98
CA LEU A 681 -14.65 24.08 10.23
C LEU A 681 -14.96 24.00 8.73
N LEU A 682 -15.48 25.08 8.16
CA LEU A 682 -15.71 25.16 6.72
C LEU A 682 -14.38 25.37 5.97
N ALA A 683 -14.13 24.57 4.94
CA ALA A 683 -12.92 24.67 4.11
C ALA A 683 -12.74 26.06 3.47
N ASP A 684 -13.85 26.72 3.12
CA ASP A 684 -13.87 28.10 2.59
C ASP A 684 -13.52 29.18 3.64
N ARG A 685 -13.34 28.79 4.91
CA ARG A 685 -12.92 29.64 6.04
C ARG A 685 -11.50 29.30 6.54
N VAL A 686 -10.78 28.52 5.75
CA VAL A 686 -9.38 28.16 6.00
C VAL A 686 -8.51 28.87 4.98
N GLY A 687 -7.65 29.75 5.46
CA GLY A 687 -6.64 30.43 4.67
C GLY A 687 -5.28 29.72 4.70
N LEU A 688 -4.32 30.30 4.00
CA LEU A 688 -2.91 29.93 4.04
C LEU A 688 -2.06 31.14 4.42
N ARG A 689 -1.01 30.93 5.21
CA ARG A 689 -0.05 31.96 5.59
C ARG A 689 1.38 31.45 5.47
N HIS A 690 2.29 32.28 4.99
CA HIS A 690 3.72 32.00 5.14
C HIS A 690 4.18 32.40 6.55
N ASP A 691 4.66 31.46 7.33
CA ASP A 691 5.36 31.73 8.58
C ASP A 691 6.86 31.95 8.32
N PRO A 692 7.37 33.19 8.45
CA PRO A 692 8.78 33.48 8.19
C PRO A 692 9.73 32.90 9.24
N VAL A 693 9.24 32.48 10.42
CA VAL A 693 10.09 31.93 11.49
C VAL A 693 10.47 30.49 11.18
N THR A 694 9.47 29.66 10.87
CA THR A 694 9.67 28.23 10.51
C THR A 694 9.88 28.01 9.01
N ASP A 695 9.71 29.06 8.21
CA ASP A 695 9.79 29.05 6.76
C ASP A 695 8.82 28.04 6.13
N GLN A 696 7.59 28.01 6.65
CA GLN A 696 6.51 27.09 6.25
C GLN A 696 5.28 27.82 5.75
N VAL A 697 4.52 27.17 4.87
CA VAL A 697 3.12 27.55 4.63
C VAL A 697 2.26 26.81 5.64
N ARG A 698 1.42 27.54 6.36
CA ARG A 698 0.50 27.01 7.38
C ARG A 698 -0.94 27.26 6.95
N LEU A 699 -1.81 26.29 7.23
CA LEU A 699 -3.24 26.54 7.23
C LEU A 699 -3.57 27.43 8.43
N VAL A 700 -4.46 28.40 8.23
CA VAL A 700 -4.91 29.31 9.27
C VAL A 700 -6.42 29.39 9.27
N ARG A 701 -7.02 29.51 10.45
CA ARG A 701 -8.44 29.79 10.54
C ARG A 701 -8.71 31.27 10.27
N ASP A 702 -9.74 31.57 9.51
CA ASP A 702 -10.08 32.96 9.21
C ASP A 702 -10.67 33.70 10.42
N ASP A 703 -11.42 33.00 11.27
CA ASP A 703 -12.12 33.59 12.41
C ASP A 703 -11.19 34.06 13.54
N THR A 704 -10.09 33.32 13.76
CA THR A 704 -9.16 33.52 14.87
C THR A 704 -7.77 33.94 14.40
N GLY A 705 -7.43 33.70 13.13
CA GLY A 705 -6.06 33.86 12.62
C GLY A 705 -5.07 32.83 13.16
N ALA A 706 -5.53 31.84 13.94
CA ALA A 706 -4.70 30.82 14.54
C ALA A 706 -4.23 29.79 13.51
N ASP A 707 -3.02 29.26 13.70
CA ASP A 707 -2.50 28.14 12.92
C ASP A 707 -3.38 26.90 13.14
N LEU A 708 -3.65 26.18 12.06
CA LEU A 708 -4.42 24.95 12.03
C LEU A 708 -3.56 23.84 11.43
N ASP A 709 -3.56 22.68 12.09
CA ASP A 709 -2.94 21.47 11.59
C ASP A 709 -4.02 20.52 11.07
N VAL A 710 -3.92 20.12 9.80
CA VAL A 710 -4.93 19.26 9.16
C VAL A 710 -4.36 17.88 8.85
N LEU A 711 -5.06 16.87 9.36
CA LEU A 711 -4.75 15.46 9.18
C LEU A 711 -5.66 14.83 8.11
N TYR A 712 -5.03 14.19 7.13
CA TYR A 712 -5.71 13.30 6.19
C TYR A 712 -5.37 11.84 6.51
N LEU A 713 -6.35 11.10 7.04
CA LEU A 713 -6.16 9.69 7.46
C LEU A 713 -6.80 8.68 6.49
N GLY A 714 -7.28 9.15 5.33
CA GLY A 714 -7.84 8.30 4.28
C GLY A 714 -6.78 7.71 3.34
N PHE A 715 -7.24 6.93 2.37
CA PHE A 715 -6.43 6.16 1.43
C PHE A 715 -6.56 6.66 -0.02
N LEU A 716 -7.29 7.76 -0.24
CA LEU A 716 -7.36 8.40 -1.56
C LEU A 716 -6.03 9.07 -1.88
N VAL A 717 -5.81 9.18 -3.17
CA VAL A 717 -4.71 9.91 -3.80
C VAL A 717 -5.23 11.28 -4.23
N PRO A 718 -4.43 12.36 -4.15
CA PRO A 718 -4.90 13.73 -4.39
C PRO A 718 -5.71 13.93 -5.68
N PHE A 719 -5.30 13.30 -6.79
CA PHE A 719 -5.88 13.51 -8.12
C PHE A 719 -7.29 12.93 -8.34
N VAL A 720 -7.87 12.21 -7.36
CA VAL A 720 -9.29 11.80 -7.43
C VAL A 720 -10.22 12.76 -6.69
N MET A 721 -9.65 13.76 -5.99
CA MET A 721 -10.39 14.76 -5.21
C MET A 721 -10.34 16.12 -5.93
N PRO A 722 -11.27 17.05 -5.63
CA PRO A 722 -11.22 18.39 -6.20
C PRO A 722 -9.94 19.14 -5.82
N ASP A 723 -9.37 19.85 -6.79
CA ASP A 723 -8.11 20.61 -6.64
C ASP A 723 -8.17 21.58 -5.44
N ARG A 724 -9.33 22.20 -5.18
CA ARG A 724 -9.51 23.11 -4.02
C ARG A 724 -9.24 22.49 -2.65
N THR A 725 -9.35 21.16 -2.53
CA THR A 725 -9.14 20.42 -1.26
C THR A 725 -7.69 19.97 -1.06
N VAL A 726 -6.85 20.09 -2.10
CA VAL A 726 -5.47 19.62 -2.09
C VAL A 726 -4.62 20.22 -0.96
N PRO A 727 -4.73 21.52 -0.61
CA PRO A 727 -4.02 22.07 0.55
C PRO A 727 -4.33 21.36 1.88
N LEU A 728 -5.59 20.96 2.09
CA LEU A 728 -6.02 20.23 3.31
C LEU A 728 -5.42 18.82 3.35
N HIS A 729 -5.30 18.17 2.20
CA HIS A 729 -4.67 16.85 2.11
C HIS A 729 -3.18 16.89 2.46
N PHE A 730 -2.46 17.95 2.07
CA PHE A 730 -1.00 17.98 2.10
C PHE A 730 -0.38 18.52 3.40
N ASP A 731 -1.12 19.16 4.29
CA ASP A 731 -0.53 19.91 5.42
C ASP A 731 0.39 19.07 6.34
N LEU A 732 -0.13 18.00 6.96
CA LEU A 732 0.66 17.04 7.75
C LEU A 732 0.98 15.73 7.02
N SER A 733 0.91 15.74 5.69
CA SER A 733 1.21 14.56 4.87
C SER A 733 2.71 14.21 4.88
N SER A 734 2.98 12.92 5.04
CA SER A 734 4.33 12.33 5.04
C SER A 734 4.28 10.89 4.52
N GLY A 735 5.44 10.25 4.38
CA GLY A 735 5.55 8.80 4.28
C GLY A 735 5.34 8.24 2.88
N LEU A 736 6.03 8.77 1.89
CA LEU A 736 6.27 8.05 0.64
C LEU A 736 7.77 7.69 0.54
N VAL A 737 8.19 6.71 1.34
CA VAL A 737 9.61 6.37 1.57
C VAL A 737 9.92 4.96 1.08
N GLY A 738 11.00 4.79 0.33
CA GLY A 738 11.46 3.50 -0.19
C GLY A 738 12.89 3.13 0.27
N PRO A 739 13.11 2.65 1.50
CA PRO A 739 14.45 2.42 2.06
C PRO A 739 15.34 1.46 1.24
N GLY A 740 14.74 0.60 0.40
CA GLY A 740 15.46 -0.25 -0.54
C GLY A 740 16.32 0.49 -1.58
N LEU A 741 16.19 1.81 -1.70
CA LEU A 741 17.08 2.66 -2.51
C LEU A 741 18.48 2.79 -1.89
N LEU A 742 18.59 2.60 -0.56
CA LEU A 742 19.86 2.65 0.19
C LEU A 742 20.68 1.36 0.03
N ALA A 743 20.03 0.27 -0.39
CA ALA A 743 20.67 -1.02 -0.52
C ALA A 743 21.63 -1.05 -1.73
N PRO A 744 22.86 -1.57 -1.58
CA PRO A 744 23.78 -1.77 -2.69
C PRO A 744 23.16 -2.62 -3.80
N THR A 745 23.45 -2.29 -5.05
CA THR A 745 23.01 -3.06 -6.23
C THR A 745 24.19 -3.40 -7.13
N GLY A 746 24.16 -4.59 -7.73
CA GLY A 746 25.12 -5.06 -8.72
C GLY A 746 24.45 -5.90 -9.80
N GLU A 747 25.25 -6.56 -10.64
CA GLU A 747 24.78 -7.50 -11.64
C GLU A 747 25.30 -8.90 -11.34
N LEU A 748 24.44 -9.91 -11.46
CA LEU A 748 24.76 -11.31 -11.26
C LEU A 748 24.08 -12.13 -12.34
N ALA A 749 24.88 -12.78 -13.21
CA ALA A 749 24.40 -13.63 -14.30
C ALA A 749 23.28 -13.01 -15.16
N GLY A 750 23.41 -11.72 -15.48
CA GLY A 750 22.43 -10.98 -16.29
C GLY A 750 21.17 -10.50 -15.54
N ALA A 751 21.11 -10.71 -14.22
CA ALA A 751 20.09 -10.16 -13.34
C ALA A 751 20.65 -8.99 -12.53
N ARG A 752 19.85 -7.95 -12.31
CA ARG A 752 20.21 -6.90 -11.35
C ARG A 752 19.96 -7.42 -9.94
N HIS A 753 20.99 -7.55 -9.12
CA HIS A 753 20.90 -8.01 -7.74
C HIS A 753 20.94 -6.82 -6.76
N ARG A 754 20.19 -6.92 -5.68
CA ARG A 754 20.20 -6.03 -4.52
C ARG A 754 20.63 -6.80 -3.28
N THR A 755 21.64 -6.30 -2.58
CA THR A 755 22.14 -6.82 -1.31
C THR A 755 21.13 -6.57 -0.18
N ARG A 756 21.05 -7.49 0.81
CA ARG A 756 20.24 -7.25 2.01
C ARG A 756 20.78 -6.05 2.76
N LEU A 757 19.92 -5.11 3.13
CA LEU A 757 20.28 -3.96 3.96
C LEU A 757 19.73 -4.14 5.37
N ARG A 758 20.58 -3.97 6.38
CA ARG A 758 20.21 -4.03 7.80
C ARG A 758 20.61 -2.78 8.56
N TYR A 759 19.96 -2.57 9.69
CA TYR A 759 20.40 -1.70 10.77
C TYR A 759 20.15 -2.43 12.08
N HIS A 760 21.22 -2.99 12.68
CA HIS A 760 21.12 -3.95 13.79
C HIS A 760 20.19 -5.15 13.44
N ASP A 761 19.15 -5.37 14.23
CA ASP A 761 18.12 -6.39 14.08
C ASP A 761 16.97 -5.97 13.14
N LEU A 762 17.02 -4.77 12.57
CA LEU A 762 16.09 -4.29 11.55
C LEU A 762 16.60 -4.65 10.15
N VAL A 763 15.81 -5.39 9.38
CA VAL A 763 16.08 -5.61 7.95
C VAL A 763 15.33 -4.55 7.15
N LEU A 764 16.07 -3.57 6.60
CA LEU A 764 15.52 -2.43 5.88
C LEU A 764 15.19 -2.75 4.41
N SER A 765 15.91 -3.72 3.84
CA SER A 765 15.65 -4.21 2.49
C SER A 765 16.09 -5.65 2.34
N ARG A 766 15.24 -6.48 1.72
CA ARG A 766 15.52 -7.87 1.39
C ARG A 766 16.43 -8.00 0.18
N ARG A 767 17.12 -9.14 0.06
CA ARG A 767 17.79 -9.54 -1.18
C ARG A 767 16.77 -9.65 -2.29
N SER A 768 17.11 -9.13 -3.46
CA SER A 768 16.24 -9.26 -4.63
C SER A 768 17.03 -9.32 -5.92
N TRP A 769 16.48 -10.01 -6.91
CA TRP A 769 16.98 -10.13 -8.26
C TRP A 769 15.89 -9.62 -9.20
N THR A 770 16.24 -8.67 -10.06
CA THR A 770 15.36 -8.25 -11.15
C THR A 770 15.85 -8.90 -12.43
N LEU A 771 15.06 -9.84 -12.93
CA LEU A 771 15.26 -10.45 -14.24
C LEU A 771 14.69 -9.52 -15.32
N PRO A 772 15.49 -9.15 -16.33
CA PRO A 772 14.94 -8.51 -17.52
C PRO A 772 13.97 -9.47 -18.25
N THR A 773 13.11 -8.91 -19.09
CA THR A 773 12.01 -9.65 -19.74
C THR A 773 12.50 -10.89 -20.50
N ASP A 774 13.62 -10.78 -21.21
CA ASP A 774 14.22 -11.88 -21.97
C ASP A 774 14.74 -13.00 -21.05
N ALA A 775 15.34 -12.66 -19.91
CA ALA A 775 15.79 -13.63 -18.92
C ALA A 775 14.60 -14.34 -18.24
N ALA A 776 13.53 -13.61 -17.93
CA ALA A 776 12.30 -14.19 -17.39
C ALA A 776 11.63 -15.15 -18.39
N GLN A 777 11.62 -14.80 -19.68
CA GLN A 777 11.12 -15.67 -20.75
C GLN A 777 11.98 -16.93 -20.92
N ARG A 778 13.31 -16.83 -20.85
CA ARG A 778 14.21 -18.01 -20.86
C ARG A 778 13.96 -18.92 -19.66
N LEU A 779 13.86 -18.37 -18.45
CA LEU A 779 13.52 -19.15 -17.26
C LEU A 779 12.21 -19.91 -17.48
N ARG A 780 11.17 -19.25 -17.99
CA ARG A 780 9.89 -19.92 -18.29
C ARG A 780 10.04 -21.04 -19.31
N ALA A 781 10.76 -20.81 -20.41
CA ALA A 781 10.98 -21.81 -21.45
C ALA A 781 11.75 -23.03 -20.93
N ASP A 782 12.79 -22.82 -20.11
CA ASP A 782 13.55 -23.90 -19.47
C ASP A 782 12.65 -24.74 -18.55
N LEU A 783 11.75 -24.10 -17.79
CA LEU A 783 10.81 -24.81 -16.92
C LEU A 783 9.77 -25.61 -17.73
N ASP A 784 9.21 -25.04 -18.80
CA ASP A 784 8.24 -25.73 -19.66
C ASP A 784 8.86 -26.95 -20.37
N ALA A 785 10.19 -26.96 -20.57
CA ALA A 785 10.92 -28.07 -21.20
C ALA A 785 11.32 -29.21 -20.22
N ASP A 786 11.24 -28.98 -18.90
CA ASP A 786 11.77 -29.89 -17.86
C ASP A 786 10.71 -30.81 -17.23
N GLY A 787 9.62 -31.08 -17.96
CA GLY A 787 8.58 -32.02 -17.56
C GLY A 787 7.58 -31.47 -16.53
N ASP A 788 6.95 -32.37 -15.78
CA ASP A 788 5.80 -32.02 -14.92
C ASP A 788 6.21 -31.32 -13.60
N VAL A 789 7.37 -31.69 -13.06
CA VAL A 789 8.00 -31.07 -11.89
C VAL A 789 9.40 -30.60 -12.33
N PRO A 790 9.57 -29.32 -12.71
CA PRO A 790 10.78 -28.83 -13.37
C PRO A 790 11.94 -28.56 -12.40
N PHE A 791 12.41 -29.61 -11.72
CA PHE A 791 13.45 -29.51 -10.70
C PHE A 791 14.87 -29.29 -11.27
N ASP A 792 15.14 -29.71 -12.50
CA ASP A 792 16.44 -29.53 -13.15
C ASP A 792 16.59 -28.09 -13.64
N ALA A 793 15.57 -27.52 -14.25
CA ALA A 793 15.56 -26.11 -14.65
C ALA A 793 15.67 -25.19 -13.42
N VAL A 794 14.86 -25.41 -12.38
CA VAL A 794 14.93 -24.59 -11.16
C VAL A 794 16.28 -24.70 -10.46
N SER A 795 16.83 -25.91 -10.28
CA SER A 795 18.12 -26.04 -9.60
C SER A 795 19.26 -25.36 -10.38
N SER A 796 19.16 -25.29 -11.71
CA SER A 796 20.14 -24.59 -12.57
C SER A 796 20.09 -23.08 -12.33
N TRP A 797 18.89 -22.51 -12.40
CA TRP A 797 18.69 -21.08 -12.19
C TRP A 797 19.02 -20.65 -10.76
N ARG A 798 18.67 -21.47 -9.77
CA ARG A 798 19.02 -21.20 -8.36
C ARG A 798 20.52 -21.18 -8.13
N ALA A 799 21.26 -22.16 -8.63
CA ALA A 799 22.71 -22.20 -8.52
C ALA A 799 23.36 -21.00 -9.23
N ARG A 800 22.88 -20.66 -10.44
CA ARG A 800 23.40 -19.54 -11.24
C ARG A 800 23.23 -18.17 -10.58
N LEU A 801 22.08 -17.95 -9.93
CA LEU A 801 21.72 -16.65 -9.35
C LEU A 801 21.92 -16.59 -7.83
N GLY A 802 22.29 -17.71 -7.18
CA GLY A 802 22.37 -17.81 -5.73
C GLY A 802 21.03 -17.58 -5.02
N LEU A 803 19.94 -18.06 -5.62
CA LEU A 803 18.57 -17.87 -5.10
C LEU A 803 18.29 -18.79 -3.90
N PRO A 804 17.69 -18.27 -2.81
CA PRO A 804 17.17 -19.12 -1.74
C PRO A 804 16.00 -19.99 -2.25
N ALA A 805 15.61 -21.01 -1.47
CA ALA A 805 14.46 -21.84 -1.83
C ALA A 805 13.17 -21.01 -1.79
N GLU A 806 12.99 -20.21 -0.74
CA GLU A 806 11.77 -19.46 -0.52
C GLU A 806 11.90 -18.02 -1.02
N VAL A 807 11.04 -17.64 -1.95
CA VAL A 807 11.06 -16.33 -2.63
C VAL A 807 9.66 -15.75 -2.83
N PHE A 808 9.59 -14.45 -3.10
CA PHE A 808 8.43 -13.79 -3.67
C PHE A 808 8.72 -13.38 -5.11
N VAL A 809 7.79 -13.70 -6.02
CA VAL A 809 7.83 -13.31 -7.44
C VAL A 809 6.85 -12.18 -7.66
N ALA A 810 7.29 -11.08 -8.27
CA ALA A 810 6.49 -9.88 -8.53
C ALA A 810 6.82 -9.26 -9.90
N ALA A 811 5.92 -8.43 -10.42
CA ALA A 811 6.27 -7.54 -11.53
C ALA A 811 7.33 -6.53 -11.07
N ALA A 812 8.32 -6.25 -11.92
CA ALA A 812 9.30 -5.20 -11.71
C ALA A 812 8.95 -3.93 -12.50
N GLY A 813 9.46 -2.78 -12.06
CA GLY A 813 9.58 -1.60 -12.92
C GLY A 813 8.30 -0.79 -13.17
N VAL A 814 7.34 -0.78 -12.24
CA VAL A 814 6.25 0.21 -12.29
C VAL A 814 6.35 1.12 -11.10
N ASP A 815 6.83 2.32 -11.37
CA ASP A 815 6.67 3.42 -10.46
C ASP A 815 5.39 4.16 -10.81
N VAL A 816 4.53 4.41 -9.81
CA VAL A 816 3.34 5.24 -9.96
C VAL A 816 3.79 6.69 -10.03
N ARG A 817 4.30 7.14 -11.19
CA ARG A 817 5.05 8.40 -11.33
C ARG A 817 4.36 9.49 -12.17
N GLY A 818 3.29 9.18 -12.90
CA GLY A 818 2.75 10.04 -13.97
C GLY A 818 1.23 10.22 -13.99
N GLY A 819 0.55 10.23 -12.83
CA GLY A 819 -0.87 10.57 -12.74
C GLY A 819 -1.83 9.37 -12.85
N PRO A 820 -3.12 9.61 -13.19
CA PRO A 820 -4.18 8.59 -13.12
C PRO A 820 -3.90 7.32 -13.94
N ASP A 821 -3.32 7.45 -15.14
CA ASP A 821 -3.07 6.30 -16.03
C ASP A 821 -2.00 5.35 -15.47
N ASP A 822 -0.92 5.90 -14.91
CA ASP A 822 0.12 5.12 -14.23
C ASP A 822 -0.43 4.41 -13.00
N TYR A 823 -1.32 5.07 -12.26
CA TYR A 823 -2.00 4.47 -11.12
C TYR A 823 -2.90 3.30 -11.56
N GLN A 824 -3.67 3.46 -12.63
CA GLN A 824 -4.48 2.38 -13.20
C GLN A 824 -3.62 1.20 -13.67
N ARG A 825 -2.50 1.48 -14.34
CA ARG A 825 -1.53 0.46 -14.76
C ARG A 825 -0.94 -0.28 -13.57
N TYR A 826 -0.58 0.43 -12.50
CA TYR A 826 -0.10 -0.20 -11.27
C TYR A 826 -1.15 -1.11 -10.61
N LEU A 827 -2.42 -0.69 -10.61
CA LEU A 827 -3.51 -1.49 -10.06
C LEU A 827 -3.76 -2.79 -10.83
N SER A 828 -3.44 -2.83 -12.14
CA SER A 828 -3.62 -4.01 -13.00
C SER A 828 -2.49 -5.03 -12.92
N LEU A 829 -1.33 -4.68 -12.35
CA LEU A 829 -0.19 -5.59 -12.26
C LEU A 829 -0.47 -6.82 -11.39
N PRO A 830 0.10 -7.99 -11.74
CA PRO A 830 0.09 -9.16 -10.87
C PRO A 830 0.70 -8.83 -9.51
N LYS A 831 -0.03 -9.14 -8.44
CA LYS A 831 0.45 -8.95 -7.07
C LYS A 831 1.58 -9.94 -6.75
N PRO A 832 2.56 -9.57 -5.89
CA PRO A 832 3.65 -10.46 -5.51
C PRO A 832 3.14 -11.78 -4.94
N GLN A 833 3.70 -12.92 -5.36
CA GLN A 833 3.29 -14.26 -4.94
C GLN A 833 4.45 -15.02 -4.30
N TYR A 834 4.21 -15.66 -3.16
CA TYR A 834 5.18 -16.53 -2.51
C TYR A 834 5.42 -17.80 -3.34
N VAL A 835 6.66 -18.25 -3.40
CA VAL A 835 7.10 -19.46 -4.09
C VAL A 835 8.15 -20.16 -3.23
N ASP A 836 7.90 -21.42 -2.90
CA ASP A 836 8.89 -22.34 -2.34
C ASP A 836 9.47 -23.17 -3.50
N LEU A 837 10.72 -22.92 -3.86
CA LEU A 837 11.44 -23.58 -4.95
C LEU A 837 12.00 -24.96 -4.56
N ASP A 838 11.76 -25.43 -3.34
CA ASP A 838 11.95 -26.84 -2.95
C ASP A 838 10.63 -27.63 -3.06
N ASN A 839 9.47 -26.97 -3.18
CA ASN A 839 8.15 -27.60 -3.19
C ASN A 839 7.73 -28.06 -4.61
N ALA A 840 7.59 -29.38 -4.81
CA ALA A 840 7.21 -29.98 -6.10
C ALA A 840 5.91 -29.40 -6.72
N LEU A 841 4.90 -29.10 -5.89
CA LEU A 841 3.65 -28.48 -6.34
C LEU A 841 3.86 -27.03 -6.80
N HIS A 842 4.71 -26.28 -6.11
CA HIS A 842 5.06 -24.92 -6.54
C HIS A 842 5.85 -24.95 -7.85
N LEU A 843 6.82 -25.87 -7.99
CA LEU A 843 7.60 -26.04 -9.22
C LEU A 843 6.71 -26.30 -10.42
N ARG A 844 5.77 -27.25 -10.29
CA ARG A 844 4.76 -27.56 -11.32
C ARG A 844 3.95 -26.33 -11.75
N ASN A 845 3.68 -25.41 -10.84
CA ASN A 845 2.83 -24.25 -11.09
C ASN A 845 3.61 -22.97 -11.43
N LEU A 846 4.95 -22.99 -11.31
CA LEU A 846 5.82 -21.85 -11.56
C LEU A 846 5.75 -21.30 -13.00
N PRO A 847 5.70 -22.12 -14.07
CA PRO A 847 5.58 -21.58 -15.43
C PRO A 847 4.31 -20.75 -15.64
N ARG A 848 3.19 -21.21 -15.06
CA ARG A 848 1.90 -20.50 -15.12
C ARG A 848 1.92 -19.21 -14.30
N LEU A 849 2.65 -19.16 -13.19
CA LEU A 849 2.87 -17.93 -12.43
C LEU A 849 3.67 -16.92 -13.26
N LEU A 850 4.81 -17.33 -13.80
CA LEU A 850 5.67 -16.47 -14.63
C LEU A 850 4.94 -15.98 -15.88
N GLY A 851 4.08 -16.80 -16.48
CA GLY A 851 3.26 -16.42 -17.63
C GLY A 851 2.23 -15.32 -17.37
N ARG A 852 2.07 -14.85 -16.12
CA ARG A 852 1.25 -13.67 -15.78
C ARG A 852 2.01 -12.34 -15.92
N HIS A 853 3.32 -12.40 -16.12
CA HIS A 853 4.18 -11.24 -16.18
C HIS A 853 4.66 -11.04 -17.63
N ASP A 854 4.17 -9.96 -18.26
CA ASP A 854 4.57 -9.59 -19.63
C ASP A 854 5.87 -8.75 -19.67
N GLY A 855 6.32 -8.29 -18.50
CA GLY A 855 7.49 -7.42 -18.32
C GLY A 855 8.57 -8.04 -17.43
N PRO A 856 9.54 -7.23 -16.95
CA PRO A 856 10.60 -7.72 -16.07
C PRO A 856 10.02 -8.28 -14.76
N VAL A 857 10.71 -9.28 -14.21
CA VAL A 857 10.27 -10.02 -13.02
C VAL A 857 11.22 -9.74 -11.86
N ARG A 858 10.67 -9.36 -10.71
CA ARG A 858 11.42 -9.26 -9.45
C ARG A 858 11.24 -10.55 -8.66
N ILE A 859 12.35 -11.17 -8.31
CA ILE A 859 12.43 -12.27 -7.34
C ILE A 859 13.03 -11.68 -6.08
N GLU A 860 12.38 -11.82 -4.93
CA GLU A 860 12.84 -11.31 -3.63
C GLU A 860 12.90 -12.47 -2.67
N GLU A 861 13.90 -12.55 -1.78
CA GLU A 861 13.91 -13.60 -0.76
C GLU A 861 12.66 -13.53 0.14
N ALA A 862 12.18 -14.67 0.61
CA ALA A 862 11.12 -14.71 1.61
C ALA A 862 11.72 -14.54 3.01
N LEU A 863 11.47 -13.38 3.64
CA LEU A 863 11.94 -13.09 4.99
C LEU A 863 10.86 -12.28 5.75
N PRO A 864 10.19 -12.81 6.77
CA PRO A 864 10.26 -14.19 7.23
C PRO A 864 9.84 -15.20 6.15
N VAL A 865 10.38 -16.41 6.24
CA VAL A 865 9.80 -17.56 5.55
C VAL A 865 8.44 -17.87 6.20
N PRO A 866 7.34 -17.95 5.43
CA PRO A 866 6.03 -18.34 5.95
C PRO A 866 6.09 -19.64 6.75
N GLY A 867 5.45 -19.67 7.91
CA GLY A 867 5.55 -20.81 8.82
C GLY A 867 6.76 -20.70 9.74
N SER A 868 7.86 -21.36 9.39
CA SER A 868 9.05 -21.52 10.27
C SER A 868 9.70 -20.22 10.73
N GLY A 869 9.66 -19.18 9.90
CA GLY A 869 10.23 -17.86 10.23
C GLY A 869 9.26 -16.93 10.95
N SER A 870 8.01 -17.35 11.15
CA SER A 870 6.94 -16.47 11.65
C SER A 870 6.45 -16.90 13.05
N PRO A 871 6.01 -15.96 13.91
CA PRO A 871 5.46 -16.30 15.21
C PRO A 871 4.28 -17.27 15.10
N HIS A 872 4.32 -18.35 15.89
CA HIS A 872 3.27 -19.38 15.94
C HIS A 872 2.93 -20.01 14.56
N GLY A 873 3.88 -20.03 13.61
CA GLY A 873 3.65 -20.61 12.28
C GLY A 873 2.77 -19.77 11.35
N ARG A 874 2.42 -18.54 11.75
CA ARG A 874 1.51 -17.67 11.01
C ARG A 874 2.23 -16.37 10.63
N VAL A 875 2.13 -15.98 9.36
CA VAL A 875 2.74 -14.71 8.92
C VAL A 875 2.03 -13.53 9.59
N VAL A 876 2.83 -12.68 10.24
CA VAL A 876 2.38 -11.46 10.92
C VAL A 876 3.03 -10.25 10.26
N GLU A 877 2.29 -9.15 10.22
CA GLU A 877 2.79 -7.81 9.92
C GLU A 877 2.24 -6.84 10.97
N LEU A 878 3.09 -5.99 11.50
CA LEU A 878 2.77 -4.94 12.44
C LEU A 878 2.84 -3.61 11.71
N VAL A 879 1.86 -2.74 11.94
CA VAL A 879 1.94 -1.32 11.59
C VAL A 879 2.35 -0.58 12.87
N ALA A 880 3.66 -0.40 13.03
CA ALA A 880 4.25 0.28 14.17
C ALA A 880 4.53 1.73 13.80
N GLU A 881 4.04 2.68 14.61
CA GLU A 881 4.15 4.10 14.28
C GLU A 881 5.20 4.78 15.16
N THR A 882 5.97 5.68 14.55
CA THR A 882 6.86 6.60 15.26
C THR A 882 6.33 8.02 15.16
N TYR A 883 6.63 8.83 16.18
CA TYR A 883 6.14 10.20 16.31
C TYR A 883 7.30 11.10 16.71
N ARG A 884 7.44 12.24 16.02
CA ARG A 884 8.42 13.28 16.32
C ARG A 884 7.70 14.62 16.47
N LYS A 885 7.94 15.30 17.59
CA LYS A 885 7.42 16.66 17.82
C LYS A 885 8.15 17.69 16.92
N GLY A 886 7.44 18.76 16.57
CA GLY A 886 8.03 19.93 15.89
C GLY A 886 8.79 20.85 16.86
N TRP A 887 9.15 22.05 16.39
CA TRP A 887 9.71 23.09 17.27
C TRP A 887 8.64 23.56 18.27
N GLY A 888 9.04 23.78 19.53
CA GLY A 888 8.14 24.33 20.56
C GLY A 888 7.12 23.36 21.17
N GLY A 889 7.18 22.07 20.85
CA GLY A 889 6.32 21.02 21.45
C GLY A 889 6.66 20.64 22.90
N HIS A 890 7.16 21.58 23.72
CA HIS A 890 7.38 21.35 25.15
C HIS A 890 6.04 21.51 25.90
N ASP A 891 5.86 20.67 26.94
CA ASP A 891 4.62 20.46 27.68
C ASP A 891 4.07 21.69 28.41
#